data_AF-A0A3D0NET8-F1
#
_entry.id   AF-A0A3D0NET8-F1
#
_cell.length_a   1.000
_cell.length_b   1.000
_cell.length_c   1.000
_cell.angle_alpha   90.00
_cell.angle_beta   90.00
_cell.angle_gamma   90.00
#
_symmetry.space_group_name_H-M   'P 1'
#
loop_
_entity.id
_entity.type
_entity.pdbx_description
1 polymer ?
#
loop_
_entity_poly.entity_id
_entity_poly.type
_entity_poly.pdbx_seq_one_letter_code
_entity_poly.pdbx_strand_id
1 'polypeptide(L)'
;MLMPRLLFCIALLLTGGLVFADELPVAPPFSTDGLVLWLDADHHEAADGKLSTWLDRSGKGNHLVQPDTNLRPTIRQDGDATSIHFDQSALTLSKIKGFLSGEQTFQVFMLLRAGQQEAGSPRLIDLASSQNEAKYTNKRKGFWIGYEDYTLDPDSKGRMRLGVVAGGEATSSQKAWDSQPHIVEAVYAGNQRWALYEDGKSVGHGRYQGDVGFLGFVGGAQLTIGQHSLSKDPTHFFHGDVFEVLVFNRVLHAKEQQQVGQYLAQRLKDQTNYTPQDQTQPLFETHIQPLLANKCIDCHQGDEAKGGLRLDQLIHLYEGGTSGPILEPGNAQKSFLFHITASKEMPPASHDTPLTMEELELLRIWIESGAKAKQAVDLTALKQKTQSDHWAFQALQPPKLPINTAMHGSRTDIDDLIAANLEKQGLTLSKTASKEVLLRRATLDLNGLPPSPQQIEEFLQDTRPNAYELLLDRLLASKHFGERWGRHWLDGVGYSDTNAMDNDQAIVRPAKGKWRYRDYVIDAFNSDKPYEDFLKQQLAGDAMVDWRDAKSYNPKIREHLVATTMLRCAPDDTDQNELNILSIRYHVLHRTAESVAQNLLGLTMQCCKCHDHKFEPISQRDYYRFTANFSGAWQPKDWLKPDEREIRIMGDDEVAGYEKQKNTLQSEIDSLIEVGRQALIKKTYAGIPAVLHDDLLAAQKIAKEKRSEVQKYLTEKFGETFNFNQAQVMPTLARETQLEVTRLTNEINAINSTLDQGWVQAVYDVGSIRPTFVLRRGEHEKPGAEVQAGIFSVLERPPIAQPQDSSNPSTASQRLELAQQMTDWSSPTGALAARVRVNRVWQHLFGVGIVETAANFGVSGMKPTHPDVLEHLASYFVTHQRKLKPLLKHIMTSQVYMQVSTVGESEQLQKAQDLDPDNRLLWRQNLRRMEAEIIRDSVLFASGTLNPRMGGKFDNIVNLPNGMVVEEGYDQVTEETTWRRSVYLLNRRNYHPTVLQVFDQPLLIEACQQRDSSASVSQSLWMLNSAFLNHQANALARRVMVDAPNDLPQQFNQLFLYTLGRSITDEEIKSCTSAFNQHLAAYQLKDPEDMSASTKALARISQVIFSTNEFIYLQ
;
A
#
# COMPACT_ATOMS: atom_id res chain seq x y z
N MET A 1 71.63 9.25 9.74
CA MET A 1 70.60 10.19 9.24
C MET A 1 69.30 9.99 10.03
N LEU A 2 69.34 10.34 11.32
CA LEU A 2 68.21 10.88 12.06
C LEU A 2 68.32 12.41 11.93
N MET A 3 67.21 13.15 12.06
CA MET A 3 66.99 14.56 11.64
C MET A 3 66.52 14.62 10.18
N PRO A 4 65.19 14.57 9.89
CA PRO A 4 64.31 15.70 10.18
C PRO A 4 62.83 15.28 10.35
N ARG A 5 62.43 14.82 11.54
CA ARG A 5 61.01 14.79 11.94
C ARG A 5 60.76 15.29 13.36
N LEU A 6 61.83 15.61 14.10
CA LEU A 6 61.76 16.05 15.49
C LEU A 6 61.57 17.57 15.65
N LEU A 7 61.84 18.37 14.61
CA LEU A 7 61.76 19.85 14.71
C LEU A 7 60.38 20.44 14.43
N PHE A 8 59.44 19.70 13.83
CA PHE A 8 58.09 20.23 13.60
C PHE A 8 57.15 20.01 14.79
N CYS A 9 57.51 19.13 15.75
CA CYS A 9 56.72 18.88 16.96
C CYS A 9 57.08 19.78 18.14
N ILE A 10 58.19 20.52 18.11
CA ILE A 10 58.66 21.33 19.25
C ILE A 10 58.18 22.79 19.18
N ALA A 11 57.72 23.27 18.02
CA ALA A 11 57.29 24.67 17.85
C ALA A 11 55.82 24.97 18.26
N LEU A 12 55.01 23.95 18.57
CA LEU A 12 53.60 24.13 18.99
C LEU A 12 53.37 23.89 20.50
N LEU A 13 54.43 23.65 21.27
CA LEU A 13 54.35 23.35 22.71
C LEU A 13 54.62 24.55 23.64
N LEU A 14 54.71 25.79 23.11
CA LEU A 14 55.06 26.97 23.93
C LEU A 14 54.10 28.17 23.83
N THR A 15 52.90 27.99 23.27
CA THR A 15 51.83 29.01 23.34
C THR A 15 50.47 28.33 23.46
N GLY A 16 50.11 27.89 24.66
CA GLY A 16 48.78 27.36 24.97
C GLY A 16 48.54 27.47 26.46
N GLY A 17 47.65 28.38 26.85
CA GLY A 17 47.23 28.52 28.24
C GLY A 17 46.69 27.19 28.79
N LEU A 18 46.80 27.03 30.10
CA LEU A 18 46.22 25.95 30.88
C LEU A 18 44.74 25.73 30.49
N VAL A 19 44.49 24.70 29.69
CA VAL A 19 43.17 24.06 29.58
C VAL A 19 43.22 22.93 30.60
N PHE A 20 42.39 23.05 31.64
CA PHE A 20 42.15 21.96 32.58
C PHE A 20 41.65 20.75 31.78
N ALA A 21 42.23 19.59 32.05
CA ALA A 21 41.77 18.34 31.48
C ALA A 21 40.34 18.08 31.96
N ASP A 22 39.36 18.10 31.04
CA ASP A 22 38.03 17.56 31.28
C ASP A 22 38.18 16.08 31.65
N GLU A 23 37.64 15.72 32.82
CA GLU A 23 37.52 14.34 33.26
C GLU A 23 36.74 13.53 32.22
N LEU A 24 37.20 12.31 31.94
CA LEU A 24 36.44 11.34 31.13
C LEU A 24 35.04 11.17 31.74
N PRO A 25 33.95 11.26 30.95
CA PRO A 25 32.60 11.17 31.49
C PRO A 25 32.38 9.79 32.12
N VAL A 26 32.14 9.77 33.42
CA VAL A 26 31.61 8.60 34.12
C VAL A 26 30.32 8.21 33.41
N ALA A 27 30.22 6.95 32.96
CA ALA A 27 28.99 6.46 32.34
C ALA A 27 27.83 6.64 33.34
N PRO A 28 26.68 7.20 32.92
CA PRO A 28 25.56 7.44 33.83
C PRO A 28 25.10 6.13 34.47
N PRO A 29 24.61 6.15 35.72
CA PRO A 29 24.15 4.96 36.44
C PRO A 29 22.79 4.42 35.92
N PHE A 30 22.29 4.92 34.79
CA PHE A 30 21.03 4.57 34.16
C PHE A 30 21.17 4.45 32.63
N SER A 31 20.20 3.79 32.00
CA SER A 31 20.15 3.61 30.54
C SER A 31 20.03 4.96 29.82
N THR A 32 20.89 5.23 28.84
CA THR A 32 20.79 6.41 27.96
C THR A 32 19.99 6.13 26.69
N ASP A 33 19.40 4.94 26.55
CA ASP A 33 18.57 4.62 25.39
C ASP A 33 17.33 5.52 25.36
N GLY A 34 17.09 6.17 24.23
CA GLY A 34 16.04 7.17 24.06
C GLY A 34 16.27 8.52 24.77
N LEU A 35 17.40 8.73 25.45
CA LEU A 35 17.73 10.01 26.08
C LEU A 35 18.03 11.06 24.99
N VAL A 36 17.23 12.14 24.95
CA VAL A 36 17.35 13.22 23.96
C VAL A 36 17.77 14.55 24.57
N LEU A 37 17.66 14.72 25.87
CA LEU A 37 18.13 15.91 26.58
C LEU A 37 18.61 15.52 27.97
N TRP A 38 19.79 16.01 28.35
CA TRP A 38 20.30 15.90 29.71
C TRP A 38 20.99 17.20 30.11
N LEU A 39 20.30 18.01 30.91
CA LEU A 39 20.76 19.30 31.40
C LEU A 39 21.06 19.21 32.88
N ASP A 40 22.34 19.36 33.20
CA ASP A 40 22.89 19.29 34.55
C ASP A 40 23.38 20.69 34.93
N ALA A 41 22.91 21.25 36.05
CA ALA A 41 23.26 22.62 36.44
C ALA A 41 24.76 22.83 36.68
N ASP A 42 25.56 21.78 36.89
CA ASP A 42 27.03 21.89 36.99
C ASP A 42 27.69 22.10 35.63
N HIS A 43 27.00 21.78 34.54
CA HIS A 43 27.50 21.83 33.18
C HIS A 43 26.85 22.98 32.42
N HIS A 44 27.43 24.16 32.58
CA HIS A 44 26.91 25.38 32.01
C HIS A 44 28.01 26.35 31.57
N GLU A 45 27.62 27.30 30.72
CA GLU A 45 28.39 28.49 30.43
C GLU A 45 27.68 29.71 31.00
N ALA A 46 28.44 30.59 31.66
CA ALA A 46 27.91 31.78 32.31
C ALA A 46 28.78 33.01 32.06
N ALA A 47 28.13 34.17 32.06
CA ALA A 47 28.78 35.47 32.08
C ALA A 47 28.12 36.33 33.16
N ASP A 48 28.91 36.94 34.04
CA ASP A 48 28.45 37.80 35.14
C ASP A 48 27.41 37.14 36.07
N GLY A 49 27.57 35.85 36.34
CA GLY A 49 26.64 35.06 37.19
C GLY A 49 25.30 34.74 36.53
N LYS A 50 25.08 35.15 35.28
CA LYS A 50 23.93 34.80 34.46
C LYS A 50 24.29 33.70 33.47
N LEU A 51 23.39 32.74 33.33
CA LEU A 51 23.53 31.60 32.44
C LEU A 51 23.43 32.05 30.98
N SER A 52 24.47 31.81 30.18
CA SER A 52 24.44 32.03 28.73
C SER A 52 24.00 30.79 27.97
N THR A 53 24.46 29.61 28.39
CA THR A 53 24.14 28.33 27.75
C THR A 53 24.09 27.22 28.80
N TRP A 54 23.02 26.43 28.78
CA TRP A 54 22.93 25.18 29.54
C TRP A 54 23.34 24.02 28.64
N LEU A 55 24.41 23.32 29.01
CA LEU A 55 25.03 22.33 28.14
C LEU A 55 24.29 20.99 28.19
N ASP A 56 23.99 20.42 27.02
CA ASP A 56 23.39 19.09 26.89
C ASP A 56 24.46 17.98 26.94
N ARG A 57 24.24 17.00 27.82
CA ARG A 57 25.11 15.83 28.02
C ARG A 57 24.60 14.55 27.37
N SER A 58 23.44 14.58 26.69
CA SER A 58 22.85 13.39 26.05
C SER A 58 23.61 12.89 24.80
N GLY A 59 24.57 13.67 24.29
CA GLY A 59 25.28 13.40 23.05
C GLY A 59 24.52 13.82 21.79
N LYS A 60 23.37 14.50 21.92
CA LYS A 60 22.60 15.05 20.78
C LYS A 60 22.96 16.52 20.48
N GLY A 61 23.59 17.22 21.40
CA GLY A 61 24.00 18.62 21.24
C GLY A 61 22.80 19.56 21.27
N ASN A 62 21.82 19.27 22.12
CA ASN A 62 20.60 20.03 22.33
C ASN A 62 20.79 21.10 23.41
N HIS A 63 21.80 21.95 23.27
CA HIS A 63 22.12 23.01 24.23
C HIS A 63 21.01 24.06 24.29
N LEU A 64 20.66 24.53 25.49
CA LEU A 64 19.65 25.57 25.67
C LEU A 64 20.33 26.94 25.82
N VAL A 65 19.79 27.94 25.13
CA VAL A 65 20.35 29.30 25.11
C VAL A 65 19.29 30.35 25.40
N GLN A 66 19.73 31.50 25.89
CA GLN A 66 18.91 32.70 25.99
C GLN A 66 19.66 33.90 25.41
N PRO A 67 19.30 34.32 24.17
CA PRO A 67 19.92 35.47 23.53
C PRO A 67 19.68 36.79 24.27
N ASP A 68 18.51 36.96 24.89
CA ASP A 68 18.17 38.18 25.64
C ASP A 68 18.81 38.16 27.03
N THR A 69 19.77 39.05 27.27
CA THR A 69 20.50 39.15 28.54
C THR A 69 19.61 39.48 29.74
N ASN A 70 18.45 40.09 29.52
CA ASN A 70 17.50 40.40 30.60
C ASN A 70 16.71 39.18 31.05
N LEU A 71 16.52 38.19 30.16
CA LEU A 71 15.77 36.96 30.43
C LEU A 71 16.66 35.78 30.82
N ARG A 72 17.97 36.00 31.01
CA ARG A 72 18.91 34.94 31.40
C ARG A 72 18.71 34.54 32.87
N PRO A 73 18.55 33.24 33.18
CA PRO A 73 18.54 32.75 34.55
C PRO A 73 19.86 33.03 35.27
N THR A 74 19.83 32.98 36.60
CA THR A 74 21.03 33.15 37.44
C THR A 74 21.49 31.81 38.00
N ILE A 75 22.79 31.64 38.23
CA ILE A 75 23.32 30.42 38.84
C ILE A 75 23.42 30.62 40.35
N ARG A 76 22.94 29.63 41.10
CA ARG A 76 23.03 29.59 42.57
C ARG A 76 23.81 28.36 43.02
N GLN A 77 24.46 28.51 44.16
CA GLN A 77 25.12 27.44 44.88
C GLN A 77 24.32 27.15 46.14
N ASP A 78 23.95 25.89 46.33
CA ASP A 78 23.17 25.41 47.46
C ASP A 78 23.90 24.25 48.14
N GLY A 79 24.70 24.57 49.16
CA GLY A 79 25.67 23.64 49.71
C GLY A 79 26.70 23.22 48.65
N ASP A 80 26.72 21.92 48.33
CA ASP A 80 27.59 21.34 47.30
C ASP A 80 26.89 21.21 45.92
N ALA A 81 25.62 21.62 45.80
CA ALA A 81 24.82 21.45 44.58
C ALA A 81 24.60 22.78 43.85
N THR A 82 24.92 22.82 42.56
CA THR A 82 24.58 23.96 41.69
C THR A 82 23.11 23.89 41.25
N SER A 83 22.44 25.04 41.19
CA SER A 83 21.10 25.17 40.59
C SER A 83 21.00 26.37 39.66
N ILE A 84 20.10 26.28 38.69
CA ILE A 84 19.71 27.38 37.81
C ILE A 84 18.45 28.02 38.38
N HIS A 85 18.58 29.24 38.87
CA HIS A 85 17.49 30.02 39.43
C HIS A 85 16.76 30.81 38.34
N PHE A 86 15.48 30.48 38.19
CA PHE A 86 14.57 31.17 37.29
C PHE A 86 13.79 32.24 38.06
N ASP A 87 13.83 33.47 37.55
CA ASP A 87 13.06 34.62 38.02
C ASP A 87 12.87 35.57 36.83
N GLN A 88 11.64 35.69 36.32
CA GLN A 88 11.32 36.37 35.05
C GLN A 88 12.29 36.04 33.90
N SER A 89 12.75 34.79 33.86
CA SER A 89 13.80 34.32 32.96
C SER A 89 13.38 33.04 32.25
N ALA A 90 13.96 32.76 31.09
CA ALA A 90 13.66 31.55 30.33
C ALA A 90 14.88 31.08 29.54
N LEU A 91 14.87 29.83 29.11
CA LEU A 91 15.83 29.27 28.16
C LEU A 91 15.08 28.64 27.00
N THR A 92 15.66 28.69 25.80
CA THR A 92 15.00 28.20 24.59
C THR A 92 15.93 27.35 23.74
N LEU A 93 15.33 26.40 23.04
CA LEU A 93 15.94 25.62 21.97
C LEU A 93 14.92 25.55 20.82
N SER A 94 15.28 26.15 19.68
CA SER A 94 14.39 26.28 18.52
C SER A 94 13.98 24.93 17.91
N LYS A 95 14.81 23.89 18.08
CA LYS A 95 14.48 22.53 17.66
C LYS A 95 15.28 21.50 18.46
N ILE A 96 14.59 20.62 19.19
CA ILE A 96 15.20 19.49 19.87
C ILE A 96 15.44 18.34 18.87
N LYS A 97 16.70 17.91 18.74
CA LYS A 97 17.05 16.73 17.94
C LYS A 97 16.59 15.48 18.69
N GLY A 98 15.93 14.56 17.99
CA GLY A 98 15.39 13.32 18.56
C GLY A 98 13.87 13.28 18.69
N PHE A 99 13.18 14.40 18.45
CA PHE A 99 11.73 14.46 18.24
C PHE A 99 11.40 14.63 16.76
N LEU A 100 10.60 13.71 16.21
CA LEU A 100 10.10 13.75 14.84
C LEU A 100 8.80 14.57 14.73
N SER A 101 8.27 14.74 13.52
CA SER A 101 6.89 15.23 13.34
C SER A 101 5.90 14.14 13.78
N GLY A 102 4.77 14.54 14.35
CA GLY A 102 3.74 13.63 14.81
C GLY A 102 3.77 13.33 16.31
N GLU A 103 2.79 12.54 16.73
CA GLU A 103 2.59 12.12 18.11
C GLU A 103 3.64 11.07 18.47
N GLN A 104 4.38 11.34 19.54
CA GLN A 104 5.43 10.47 20.05
C GLN A 104 5.30 10.37 21.56
N THR A 105 5.67 9.21 22.10
CA THR A 105 5.81 9.02 23.54
C THR A 105 7.04 9.77 24.05
N PHE A 106 6.98 10.28 25.28
CA PHE A 106 8.16 10.84 25.93
C PHE A 106 7.98 10.83 27.45
N GLN A 107 9.10 10.98 28.15
CA GLN A 107 9.13 11.05 29.60
C GLN A 107 10.13 12.11 30.02
N VAL A 108 9.74 12.93 30.98
CA VAL A 108 10.50 14.09 31.45
C VAL A 108 10.72 13.95 32.94
N PHE A 109 11.97 14.09 33.38
CA PHE A 109 12.34 14.21 34.79
C PHE A 109 12.89 15.61 35.06
N MET A 110 12.49 16.20 36.19
CA MET A 110 13.02 17.47 36.67
C MET A 110 13.28 17.39 38.16
N LEU A 111 14.49 17.73 38.59
CA LEU A 111 14.81 17.99 39.99
C LEU A 111 14.74 19.50 40.22
N LEU A 112 13.79 19.93 41.05
CA LEU A 112 13.52 21.35 41.26
C LEU A 112 13.13 21.66 42.70
N ARG A 113 13.29 22.92 43.10
CA ARG A 113 12.76 23.47 44.34
C ARG A 113 12.09 24.80 44.05
N ALA A 114 10.87 24.97 44.50
CA ALA A 114 10.15 26.22 44.33
C ALA A 114 9.08 26.40 45.43
N GLY A 115 8.62 27.62 45.68
CA GLY A 115 7.57 27.92 46.67
C GLY A 115 6.24 28.30 46.02
N GLN A 116 5.12 28.05 46.69
CA GLN A 116 3.79 28.30 46.14
C GLN A 116 3.67 29.69 45.49
N GLN A 117 3.22 29.73 44.22
CA GLN A 117 3.03 30.98 43.48
C GLN A 117 1.57 31.43 43.56
N GLU A 118 1.35 32.71 43.92
CA GLU A 118 0.02 33.21 44.27
C GLU A 118 -0.90 33.56 43.09
N ALA A 119 -0.37 33.71 41.86
CA ALA A 119 -1.17 33.98 40.65
C ALA A 119 -0.41 33.65 39.36
N GLY A 120 -1.14 33.26 38.29
CA GLY A 120 -0.61 33.08 36.92
C GLY A 120 -0.68 31.66 36.35
N SER A 121 -0.05 31.46 35.19
CA SER A 121 0.08 30.15 34.50
C SER A 121 1.53 29.86 34.06
N PRO A 122 2.48 29.76 35.02
CA PRO A 122 3.87 29.56 34.69
C PRO A 122 4.12 28.16 34.12
N ARG A 123 4.91 28.10 33.05
CA ARG A 123 5.35 26.83 32.45
C ARG A 123 6.77 26.51 32.89
N LEU A 124 6.95 25.32 33.45
CA LEU A 124 8.26 24.74 33.74
C LEU A 124 8.94 24.33 32.44
N ILE A 125 8.22 23.53 31.64
CA ILE A 125 8.62 23.05 30.32
C ILE A 125 7.48 23.32 29.34
N ASP A 126 7.81 23.88 28.19
CA ASP A 126 6.90 24.05 27.07
C ASP A 126 7.54 23.47 25.81
N LEU A 127 6.97 22.37 25.32
CA LEU A 127 7.33 21.71 24.07
C LEU A 127 6.33 22.13 23.01
N ALA A 128 6.71 23.02 22.10
CA ALA A 128 5.83 23.50 21.03
C ALA A 128 6.26 22.95 19.66
N SER A 129 5.41 23.06 18.65
CA SER A 129 5.81 22.72 17.27
C SER A 129 6.83 23.73 16.74
N SER A 130 7.86 23.22 16.05
CA SER A 130 8.91 24.06 15.43
C SER A 130 8.47 24.74 14.12
N GLN A 131 7.37 24.29 13.51
CA GLN A 131 6.80 24.90 12.30
C GLN A 131 5.35 25.32 12.54
N ASN A 132 4.97 26.46 11.93
CA ASN A 132 3.60 26.97 11.92
C ASN A 132 2.82 26.43 10.72
N GLU A 133 1.59 25.97 10.94
CA GLU A 133 0.64 25.62 9.88
C GLU A 133 -0.48 26.66 9.77
N ALA A 134 -0.79 27.09 8.55
CA ALA A 134 -1.80 28.13 8.30
C ALA A 134 -3.26 27.67 8.51
N LYS A 135 -3.52 26.35 8.49
CA LYS A 135 -4.89 25.80 8.44
C LYS A 135 -5.45 25.35 9.79
N TYR A 136 -4.58 25.07 10.77
CA TYR A 136 -4.94 24.79 12.15
C TYR A 136 -3.93 25.51 13.02
N THR A 137 -4.30 26.62 13.63
CA THR A 137 -3.51 27.27 14.69
C THR A 137 -3.00 26.21 15.67
N ASN A 138 -1.74 26.28 16.10
CA ASN A 138 -0.98 25.34 16.97
C ASN A 138 -1.67 24.83 18.27
N LYS A 139 -2.94 25.18 18.47
CA LYS A 139 -3.87 24.92 19.56
C LYS A 139 -4.07 23.45 19.98
N ARG A 140 -3.28 22.48 19.47
CA ARG A 140 -3.24 21.06 19.92
C ARG A 140 -1.89 20.37 19.66
N LYS A 141 -0.88 21.14 19.23
CA LYS A 141 0.38 20.66 18.66
C LYS A 141 1.57 21.14 19.51
N GLY A 142 1.49 20.83 20.79
CA GLY A 142 2.48 21.14 21.81
C GLY A 142 2.04 20.58 23.16
N PHE A 143 3.01 20.38 24.05
CA PHE A 143 2.83 19.80 25.37
C PHE A 143 3.57 20.64 26.39
N TRP A 144 2.96 20.91 27.53
CA TRP A 144 3.59 21.70 28.58
C TRP A 144 3.43 21.03 29.93
N ILE A 145 4.37 21.32 30.82
CA ILE A 145 4.35 20.98 32.24
C ILE A 145 4.46 22.30 32.99
N GLY A 146 3.57 22.53 33.94
CA GLY A 146 3.53 23.81 34.63
C GLY A 146 2.48 23.87 35.72
N TYR A 147 2.14 25.10 36.03
CA TYR A 147 1.17 25.48 37.04
C TYR A 147 0.14 26.42 36.42
N GLU A 148 -1.09 26.44 36.95
CA GLU A 148 -2.17 27.30 36.46
C GLU A 148 -3.18 27.57 37.57
N ASP A 149 -3.55 28.85 37.72
CA ASP A 149 -4.41 29.35 38.81
C ASP A 149 -5.81 29.84 38.34
N TYR A 150 -6.17 29.66 37.06
CA TYR A 150 -7.40 30.23 36.45
C TYR A 150 -8.64 29.33 36.47
N THR A 151 -8.58 28.14 37.07
CA THR A 151 -9.73 27.22 37.12
C THR A 151 -10.81 27.74 38.08
N LEU A 152 -12.08 27.47 37.75
CA LEU A 152 -13.24 27.74 38.63
C LEU A 152 -13.26 26.85 39.89
N ASP A 153 -12.26 25.98 40.07
CA ASP A 153 -12.12 25.04 41.17
C ASP A 153 -11.02 25.51 42.16
N PRO A 154 -11.41 26.11 43.31
CA PRO A 154 -10.47 26.58 44.32
C PRO A 154 -9.54 25.48 44.88
N ASP A 155 -9.95 24.21 44.82
CA ASP A 155 -9.18 23.09 45.36
C ASP A 155 -8.04 22.65 44.43
N SER A 156 -8.08 23.10 43.17
CA SER A 156 -7.03 22.85 42.17
C SER A 156 -5.88 23.87 42.20
N LYS A 157 -6.02 24.95 42.99
CA LYS A 157 -4.95 25.93 43.23
C LYS A 157 -3.75 25.29 43.91
N GLY A 158 -2.56 25.69 43.49
CA GLY A 158 -1.30 25.12 43.94
C GLY A 158 -1.11 23.67 43.51
N ARG A 159 -1.51 23.23 42.31
CA ARG A 159 -1.28 21.86 41.83
C ARG A 159 -0.50 21.85 40.52
N MET A 160 0.43 20.91 40.38
CA MET A 160 1.14 20.65 39.13
C MET A 160 0.15 20.19 38.05
N ARG A 161 0.37 20.66 36.82
CA ARG A 161 -0.45 20.32 35.66
C ARG A 161 0.43 19.98 34.46
N LEU A 162 -0.13 19.13 33.62
CA LEU A 162 0.39 18.87 32.30
C LEU A 162 -0.75 19.06 31.30
N GLY A 163 -0.45 19.63 30.16
CA GLY A 163 -1.51 19.98 29.22
C GLY A 163 -1.02 20.06 27.80
N VAL A 164 -1.99 20.02 26.91
CA VAL A 164 -1.80 20.26 25.49
C VAL A 164 -2.04 21.74 25.25
N VAL A 165 -1.22 22.39 24.42
CA VAL A 165 -1.41 23.80 24.06
C VAL A 165 -2.86 24.00 23.61
N ALA A 166 -3.66 24.82 24.30
CA ALA A 166 -5.09 25.07 24.05
C ALA A 166 -6.00 23.82 23.91
N GLY A 167 -5.60 22.71 24.52
CA GLY A 167 -6.29 21.42 24.52
C GLY A 167 -6.64 20.93 25.93
N GLY A 168 -6.68 19.61 26.10
CA GLY A 168 -6.95 18.98 27.38
C GLY A 168 -5.84 19.21 28.39
N GLU A 169 -6.21 19.30 29.66
CA GLU A 169 -5.31 19.54 30.77
C GLU A 169 -5.55 18.51 31.87
N ALA A 170 -4.48 18.16 32.55
CA ALA A 170 -4.43 17.14 33.57
C ALA A 170 -3.77 17.73 34.82
N THR A 171 -4.35 17.44 35.99
CA THR A 171 -3.98 18.05 37.26
C THR A 171 -3.56 16.96 38.24
N SER A 172 -2.48 17.21 38.98
CA SER A 172 -2.04 16.35 40.07
C SER A 172 -3.09 16.23 41.20
N SER A 173 -3.02 15.15 41.96
CA SER A 173 -3.87 14.89 43.12
C SER A 173 -3.43 15.63 44.38
N GLN A 174 -2.19 16.10 44.42
CA GLN A 174 -1.60 16.79 45.57
C GLN A 174 -1.15 18.21 45.20
N LYS A 175 -0.90 19.04 46.22
CA LYS A 175 -0.41 20.40 46.02
C LYS A 175 1.10 20.43 45.80
N ALA A 176 1.51 21.33 44.95
CA ALA A 176 2.87 21.77 44.67
C ALA A 176 2.89 23.31 44.85
N TRP A 177 3.90 23.98 45.38
CA TRP A 177 5.18 23.56 45.91
C TRP A 177 5.29 24.01 47.37
N ASP A 178 6.04 23.27 48.18
CA ASP A 178 6.21 23.48 49.63
C ASP A 178 7.59 24.08 49.99
N SER A 179 8.32 24.58 49.00
CA SER A 179 9.71 25.05 49.11
C SER A 179 10.74 23.97 49.43
N GLN A 180 10.39 22.68 49.34
CA GLN A 180 11.34 21.57 49.39
C GLN A 180 11.77 21.12 47.98
N PRO A 181 12.93 20.44 47.85
CA PRO A 181 13.33 19.82 46.60
C PRO A 181 12.45 18.59 46.27
N HIS A 182 11.97 18.53 45.03
CA HIS A 182 11.17 17.43 44.52
C HIS A 182 11.68 16.93 43.18
N ILE A 183 11.51 15.63 42.93
CA ILE A 183 11.69 15.02 41.62
C ILE A 183 10.31 14.92 40.97
N VAL A 184 10.09 15.75 39.96
CA VAL A 184 8.88 15.73 39.14
C VAL A 184 9.13 14.88 37.91
N GLU A 185 8.17 13.99 37.63
CA GLU A 185 8.17 13.16 36.45
C GLU A 185 6.86 13.32 35.67
N ALA A 186 6.94 13.63 34.38
CA ALA A 186 5.80 13.66 33.49
C ALA A 186 5.97 12.65 32.36
N VAL A 187 4.95 11.81 32.16
CA VAL A 187 4.92 10.77 31.13
C VAL A 187 3.82 11.08 30.14
N TYR A 188 4.15 11.03 28.86
CA TYR A 188 3.16 10.90 27.78
C TYR A 188 3.36 9.55 27.09
N ALA A 189 2.42 8.64 27.32
CA ALA A 189 2.48 7.25 26.85
C ALA A 189 1.82 7.05 25.47
N GLY A 190 1.50 8.14 24.76
CA GLY A 190 0.82 8.09 23.46
C GLY A 190 -0.68 7.81 23.60
N ASN A 191 -1.43 8.00 22.51
CA ASN A 191 -2.87 7.85 22.45
C ASN A 191 -3.61 8.64 23.54
N GLN A 192 -3.15 9.87 23.77
CA GLN A 192 -3.68 10.78 24.81
C GLN A 192 -3.43 10.36 26.26
N ARG A 193 -2.63 9.32 26.50
CA ARG A 193 -2.37 8.81 27.86
C ARG A 193 -1.25 9.59 28.51
N TRP A 194 -1.45 9.94 29.77
CA TRP A 194 -0.49 10.68 30.57
C TRP A 194 -0.40 10.13 31.99
N ALA A 195 0.76 10.32 32.61
CA ALA A 195 0.97 10.09 34.03
C ALA A 195 1.90 11.15 34.61
N LEU A 196 1.74 11.43 35.90
CA LEU A 196 2.56 12.37 36.65
C LEU A 196 3.00 11.71 37.95
N TYR A 197 4.29 11.81 38.26
CA TYR A 197 4.87 11.32 39.50
C TYR A 197 5.62 12.45 40.21
N GLU A 198 5.62 12.36 41.53
CA GLU A 198 6.40 13.24 42.39
C GLU A 198 7.11 12.37 43.41
N ASP A 199 8.43 12.49 43.49
CA ASP A 199 9.28 11.72 44.40
C ASP A 199 9.07 10.19 44.31
N GLY A 200 8.83 9.71 43.08
CA GLY A 200 8.60 8.30 42.76
C GLY A 200 7.19 7.78 43.04
N LYS A 201 6.27 8.65 43.50
CA LYS A 201 4.87 8.30 43.78
C LYS A 201 3.95 8.83 42.68
N SER A 202 3.00 8.01 42.22
CA SER A 202 2.00 8.45 41.24
C SER A 202 1.07 9.50 41.86
N VAL A 203 1.07 10.70 41.29
CA VAL A 203 0.20 11.82 41.69
C VAL A 203 -0.84 12.16 40.63
N GLY A 204 -0.92 11.39 39.56
CA GLY A 204 -1.97 11.52 38.56
C GLY A 204 -1.75 10.62 37.37
N HIS A 205 -2.86 10.14 36.80
CA HIS A 205 -2.87 9.39 35.54
C HIS A 205 -4.19 9.66 34.81
N GLY A 206 -4.20 9.45 33.50
CA GLY A 206 -5.44 9.52 32.76
C GLY A 206 -5.25 9.56 31.25
N ARG A 207 -6.33 9.94 30.58
CA ARG A 207 -6.39 10.09 29.13
C ARG A 207 -7.11 11.39 28.77
N TYR A 208 -6.58 12.18 27.84
CA TYR A 208 -7.35 13.31 27.29
C TYR A 208 -8.52 12.78 26.47
N GLN A 209 -9.72 13.32 26.73
CA GLN A 209 -10.97 12.90 26.08
C GLN A 209 -11.35 13.86 24.95
N GLY A 210 -11.94 13.32 23.88
CA GLY A 210 -12.44 14.09 22.73
C GLY A 210 -11.34 14.71 21.85
N ASP A 211 -11.72 15.72 21.05
CA ASP A 211 -10.86 16.32 20.03
C ASP A 211 -9.72 17.20 20.58
N VAL A 212 -9.64 17.41 21.89
CA VAL A 212 -8.69 18.34 22.53
C VAL A 212 -7.33 17.71 22.88
N GLY A 213 -7.06 16.50 22.37
CA GLY A 213 -5.83 15.75 22.64
C GLY A 213 -4.56 16.29 21.95
N PHE A 214 -3.40 15.82 22.41
CA PHE A 214 -2.08 16.07 21.83
C PHE A 214 -1.94 15.31 20.51
N LEU A 215 -1.77 16.05 19.41
CA LEU A 215 -1.63 15.46 18.07
C LEU A 215 -0.17 15.27 17.64
N GLY A 216 0.77 15.56 18.55
CA GLY A 216 2.19 15.60 18.24
C GLY A 216 2.70 16.95 17.79
N PHE A 217 3.96 16.96 17.35
CA PHE A 217 4.66 18.16 16.91
C PHE A 217 4.66 18.29 15.38
N VAL A 218 4.67 19.50 14.84
CA VAL A 218 4.86 19.76 13.40
C VAL A 218 6.28 20.26 13.17
N GLY A 219 7.01 19.57 12.28
CA GLY A 219 8.40 19.88 11.95
C GLY A 219 9.41 19.44 13.01
N GLY A 220 8.96 18.76 14.08
CA GLY A 220 9.70 18.49 15.31
C GLY A 220 9.30 19.45 16.45
N ALA A 221 9.86 19.24 17.64
CA ALA A 221 9.57 20.04 18.83
C ALA A 221 10.60 21.18 19.02
N GLN A 222 10.14 22.33 19.49
CA GLN A 222 10.96 23.36 20.14
C GLN A 222 10.75 23.25 21.66
N LEU A 223 11.76 23.61 22.45
CA LEU A 223 11.71 23.53 23.91
C LEU A 223 11.95 24.91 24.53
N THR A 224 11.09 25.28 25.46
CA THR A 224 11.30 26.41 26.37
C THR A 224 11.25 25.91 27.81
N ILE A 225 12.21 26.36 28.63
CA ILE A 225 12.21 26.14 30.08
C ILE A 225 12.03 27.49 30.78
N GLY A 226 11.11 27.53 31.74
CA GLY A 226 10.89 28.69 32.60
C GLY A 226 9.80 29.67 32.16
N GLN A 227 9.20 29.48 30.98
CA GLN A 227 8.12 30.33 30.47
C GLN A 227 7.27 29.62 29.40
N HIS A 228 6.03 30.09 29.21
CA HIS A 228 5.24 29.81 28.02
C HIS A 228 5.88 30.43 26.76
N SER A 229 6.21 29.62 25.76
CA SER A 229 6.93 30.03 24.53
C SER A 229 6.25 31.14 23.72
N LEU A 230 4.92 31.24 23.78
CA LEU A 230 4.10 32.24 23.06
C LEU A 230 3.60 33.43 23.89
N SER A 231 3.89 33.50 25.20
CA SER A 231 3.36 34.58 26.06
C SER A 231 4.45 35.60 26.41
N LYS A 232 4.07 36.87 26.59
CA LYS A 232 4.93 37.91 27.19
C LYS A 232 4.42 38.34 28.57
N ASP A 233 3.44 37.63 29.11
CA ASP A 233 2.87 37.92 30.42
C ASP A 233 3.88 37.59 31.54
N PRO A 234 4.25 38.56 32.40
CA PRO A 234 5.13 38.32 33.55
C PRO A 234 4.64 37.23 34.51
N THR A 235 3.32 36.98 34.56
CA THR A 235 2.71 35.94 35.40
C THR A 235 2.85 34.52 34.83
N HIS A 236 3.43 34.37 33.63
CA HIS A 236 3.70 33.08 32.98
C HIS A 236 5.15 32.59 33.16
N PHE A 237 5.96 33.28 33.97
CA PHE A 237 7.32 32.86 34.28
C PHE A 237 7.36 31.96 35.50
N PHE A 238 8.09 30.85 35.38
CA PHE A 238 8.43 30.02 36.53
C PHE A 238 9.43 30.77 37.43
N HIS A 239 9.23 30.60 38.74
CA HIS A 239 10.06 31.18 39.80
C HIS A 239 10.50 30.03 40.70
N GLY A 240 11.79 29.73 40.73
CA GLY A 240 12.34 28.59 41.47
C GLY A 240 13.72 28.17 40.99
N ASP A 241 14.29 27.19 41.69
CA ASP A 241 15.59 26.61 41.39
C ASP A 241 15.41 25.27 40.65
N VAL A 242 16.10 25.08 39.52
CA VAL A 242 16.14 23.81 38.78
C VAL A 242 17.57 23.26 38.82
N PHE A 243 17.73 22.04 39.29
CA PHE A 243 19.04 21.39 39.44
C PHE A 243 19.37 20.54 38.22
N GLU A 244 18.39 19.80 37.69
CA GLU A 244 18.63 18.87 36.59
C GLU A 244 17.35 18.56 35.80
N VAL A 245 17.48 18.39 34.48
CA VAL A 245 16.38 18.04 33.56
C VAL A 245 16.81 16.93 32.62
N LEU A 246 16.03 15.85 32.56
CA LEU A 246 16.21 14.76 31.59
C LEU A 246 14.96 14.57 30.75
N VAL A 247 15.12 14.36 29.44
CA VAL A 247 14.01 14.06 28.53
C VAL A 247 14.35 12.81 27.72
N PHE A 248 13.45 11.83 27.77
CA PHE A 248 13.48 10.63 26.95
C PHE A 248 12.39 10.69 25.88
N ASN A 249 12.68 10.27 24.65
CA ASN A 249 11.69 10.15 23.57
C ASN A 249 10.96 8.80 23.54
N ARG A 250 10.91 8.14 24.70
CA ARG A 250 10.18 6.91 24.98
C ARG A 250 9.71 6.90 26.43
N VAL A 251 8.83 5.97 26.78
CA VAL A 251 8.51 5.67 28.17
C VAL A 251 9.49 4.62 28.70
N LEU A 252 10.15 4.91 29.81
CA LEU A 252 11.04 4.03 30.54
C LEU A 252 10.24 2.92 31.23
N HIS A 253 10.83 1.73 31.35
CA HIS A 253 10.24 0.68 32.19
C HIS A 253 10.57 0.93 33.67
N ALA A 254 9.84 0.28 34.59
CA ALA A 254 9.90 0.58 36.03
C ALA A 254 11.33 0.61 36.61
N LYS A 255 12.17 -0.37 36.25
CA LYS A 255 13.57 -0.40 36.72
C LYS A 255 14.40 0.80 36.21
N GLU A 256 14.24 1.21 34.96
CA GLU A 256 14.94 2.37 34.39
C GLU A 256 14.46 3.66 35.05
N GLN A 257 13.14 3.82 35.19
CA GLN A 257 12.52 4.94 35.89
C GLN A 257 13.06 5.08 37.32
N GLN A 258 13.15 3.97 38.05
CA GLN A 258 13.71 3.93 39.41
C GLN A 258 15.19 4.32 39.44
N GLN A 259 16.00 3.84 38.49
CA GLN A 259 17.43 4.19 38.41
C GLN A 259 17.63 5.70 38.18
N VAL A 260 16.82 6.31 37.31
CA VAL A 260 16.88 7.77 37.06
C VAL A 260 16.46 8.55 38.30
N GLY A 261 15.36 8.15 38.97
CA GLY A 261 14.89 8.82 40.18
C GLY A 261 15.88 8.71 41.35
N GLN A 262 16.50 7.54 41.57
CA GLN A 262 17.55 7.36 42.58
C GLN A 262 18.78 8.22 42.30
N TYR A 263 19.19 8.30 41.04
CA TYR A 263 20.28 9.17 40.62
C TYR A 263 19.99 10.65 40.95
N LEU A 264 18.79 11.12 40.63
CA LEU A 264 18.38 12.51 40.92
C LEU A 264 18.27 12.77 42.44
N ALA A 265 17.81 11.80 43.23
CA ALA A 265 17.70 11.95 44.69
C ALA A 265 19.07 12.08 45.36
N GLN A 266 20.04 11.27 44.91
CA GLN A 266 21.41 11.29 45.42
C GLN A 266 22.11 12.63 45.19
N ARG A 267 21.76 13.35 44.11
CA ARG A 267 22.32 14.67 43.81
C ARG A 267 22.18 15.67 44.96
N LEU A 268 21.06 15.62 45.68
CA LEU A 268 20.81 16.47 46.85
C LEU A 268 20.98 15.71 48.17
N LYS A 269 21.79 14.64 48.19
CA LYS A 269 22.03 13.81 49.39
C LYS A 269 20.73 13.35 50.06
N ASP A 270 19.75 12.94 49.24
CA ASP A 270 18.43 12.45 49.67
C ASP A 270 17.59 13.48 50.46
N GLN A 271 17.76 14.78 50.17
CA GLN A 271 16.86 15.83 50.68
C GLN A 271 15.47 15.81 50.03
N THR A 272 15.28 15.02 48.97
CA THR A 272 13.96 14.78 48.36
C THR A 272 13.22 13.70 49.14
N ASN A 273 11.89 13.66 49.07
CA ASN A 273 11.10 12.57 49.66
C ASN A 273 11.08 11.32 48.77
N TYR A 274 12.06 11.17 47.87
CA TYR A 274 12.11 10.09 46.90
C TYR A 274 12.22 8.76 47.62
N THR A 275 11.14 7.98 47.55
CA THR A 275 11.10 6.67 48.17
C THR A 275 11.33 5.64 47.07
N PRO A 276 12.47 4.93 47.03
CA PRO A 276 12.61 3.76 46.18
C PRO A 276 11.46 2.81 46.49
N GLN A 277 10.68 2.40 45.49
CA GLN A 277 9.59 1.46 45.73
C GLN A 277 10.17 0.14 46.27
N ASP A 278 9.99 -0.10 47.57
CA ASP A 278 10.46 -1.32 48.23
C ASP A 278 9.46 -2.47 48.01
N GLN A 279 10.01 -3.66 47.81
CA GLN A 279 9.39 -4.78 47.11
C GLN A 279 8.45 -5.61 47.98
N THR A 280 7.28 -5.10 48.37
CA THR A 280 6.13 -6.02 48.46
C THR A 280 5.55 -6.16 47.07
N GLN A 281 6.08 -7.09 46.28
CA GLN A 281 5.57 -7.41 44.94
C GLN A 281 4.17 -8.02 45.10
N PRO A 282 3.09 -7.27 44.77
CA PRO A 282 1.75 -7.81 44.91
C PRO A 282 1.64 -9.04 44.01
N LEU A 283 1.13 -10.15 44.56
CA LEU A 283 0.80 -11.34 43.78
C LEU A 283 -0.65 -11.26 43.30
N PHE A 284 -0.91 -11.86 42.12
CA PHE A 284 -2.23 -11.92 41.53
C PHE A 284 -3.29 -12.45 42.53
N GLU A 285 -3.08 -13.65 43.09
CA GLU A 285 -4.10 -14.33 43.90
C GLU A 285 -4.41 -13.61 45.22
N THR A 286 -3.45 -12.87 45.79
CA THR A 286 -3.61 -12.26 47.12
C THR A 286 -4.02 -10.80 47.07
N HIS A 287 -3.68 -10.07 46.00
CA HIS A 287 -3.92 -8.62 45.93
C HIS A 287 -4.79 -8.20 44.75
N ILE A 288 -4.56 -8.76 43.56
CA ILE A 288 -5.23 -8.31 42.33
C ILE A 288 -6.53 -9.06 42.08
N GLN A 289 -6.55 -10.37 42.31
CA GLN A 289 -7.75 -11.18 42.16
C GLN A 289 -8.88 -10.70 43.07
N PRO A 290 -8.66 -10.36 44.37
CA PRO A 290 -9.70 -9.74 45.19
C PRO A 290 -10.21 -8.41 44.64
N LEU A 291 -9.29 -7.57 44.13
CA LEU A 291 -9.65 -6.29 43.50
C LEU A 291 -10.56 -6.50 42.28
N LEU A 292 -10.16 -7.39 41.36
CA LEU A 292 -10.95 -7.71 40.16
C LEU A 292 -12.26 -8.42 40.50
N ALA A 293 -12.26 -9.29 41.51
CA ALA A 293 -13.45 -9.98 41.99
C ALA A 293 -14.49 -9.01 42.52
N ASN A 294 -14.07 -8.00 43.26
CA ASN A 294 -14.95 -6.99 43.82
C ASN A 294 -15.50 -6.01 42.76
N LYS A 295 -14.70 -5.70 41.73
CA LYS A 295 -14.98 -4.59 40.80
C LYS A 295 -15.40 -4.99 39.38
N CYS A 296 -15.04 -6.17 38.93
CA CYS A 296 -15.05 -6.50 37.50
C CYS A 296 -15.68 -7.86 37.17
N ILE A 297 -15.57 -8.85 38.04
CA ILE A 297 -15.94 -10.24 37.75
C ILE A 297 -17.44 -10.40 37.43
N ASP A 298 -18.34 -9.61 38.02
CA ASP A 298 -19.79 -9.67 37.73
C ASP A 298 -20.14 -9.59 36.24
N CYS A 299 -19.36 -8.84 35.46
CA CYS A 299 -19.52 -8.72 34.01
C CYS A 299 -18.47 -9.52 33.20
N HIS A 300 -17.37 -9.93 33.82
CA HIS A 300 -16.17 -10.47 33.16
C HIS A 300 -15.85 -11.90 33.62
N GLN A 301 -16.88 -12.73 33.78
CA GLN A 301 -16.75 -14.15 34.12
C GLN A 301 -17.66 -15.03 33.25
N GLY A 302 -17.32 -16.32 33.16
CA GLY A 302 -18.11 -17.31 32.42
C GLY A 302 -18.06 -17.14 30.91
N ASP A 303 -18.89 -17.92 30.21
CA ASP A 303 -18.87 -18.01 28.74
C ASP A 303 -19.53 -16.80 28.03
N GLU A 304 -20.32 -16.00 28.78
CA GLU A 304 -20.98 -14.78 28.29
C GLU A 304 -20.31 -13.49 28.81
N ALA A 305 -19.03 -13.55 29.15
CA ALA A 305 -18.28 -12.40 29.65
C ALA A 305 -18.31 -11.22 28.66
N LYS A 306 -18.58 -10.00 29.16
CA LYS A 306 -18.67 -8.80 28.32
C LYS A 306 -17.36 -8.56 27.58
N GLY A 307 -17.46 -8.31 26.27
CA GLY A 307 -16.30 -8.12 25.40
C GLY A 307 -15.41 -9.36 25.29
N GLY A 308 -15.94 -10.55 25.58
CA GLY A 308 -15.18 -11.80 25.61
C GLY A 308 -14.05 -11.81 26.64
N LEU A 309 -14.01 -10.83 27.53
CA LEU A 309 -12.91 -10.63 28.46
C LEU A 309 -13.22 -11.32 29.78
N ARG A 310 -12.40 -12.30 30.14
CA ARG A 310 -12.46 -12.99 31.42
C ARG A 310 -11.37 -12.52 32.37
N LEU A 311 -11.77 -12.21 33.61
CA LEU A 311 -10.89 -11.66 34.65
C LEU A 311 -10.82 -12.56 35.90
N ASP A 312 -11.43 -13.73 35.84
CA ASP A 312 -11.57 -14.68 36.95
C ASP A 312 -10.27 -15.47 37.24
N GLN A 313 -9.41 -15.64 36.23
CA GLN A 313 -8.12 -16.32 36.35
C GLN A 313 -7.03 -15.57 35.59
N LEU A 314 -5.79 -15.65 36.08
CA LEU A 314 -4.66 -14.94 35.47
C LEU A 314 -4.44 -15.34 34.00
N ILE A 315 -4.61 -16.62 33.66
CA ILE A 315 -4.49 -17.10 32.28
C ILE A 315 -5.42 -16.33 31.32
N HIS A 316 -6.62 -15.95 31.75
CA HIS A 316 -7.57 -15.17 30.94
C HIS A 316 -7.17 -13.70 30.79
N LEU A 317 -6.46 -13.13 31.76
CA LEU A 317 -5.88 -11.79 31.60
C LEU A 317 -4.78 -11.79 30.52
N TYR A 318 -4.04 -12.90 30.39
CA TYR A 318 -3.09 -13.12 29.30
C TYR A 318 -3.78 -13.45 27.96
N GLU A 319 -4.92 -14.15 27.96
CA GLU A 319 -5.76 -14.33 26.76
C GLU A 319 -6.28 -12.98 26.24
N GLY A 320 -6.71 -12.10 27.15
CA GLY A 320 -7.36 -10.84 26.82
C GLY A 320 -8.84 -11.03 26.48
N GLY A 321 -9.38 -10.09 25.72
CA GLY A 321 -10.76 -10.17 25.20
C GLY A 321 -10.81 -9.81 23.73
N THR A 322 -12.01 -9.51 23.21
CA THR A 322 -12.20 -9.16 21.79
C THR A 322 -11.40 -7.92 21.37
N SER A 323 -11.08 -7.03 22.33
CA SER A 323 -10.26 -5.83 22.11
C SER A 323 -8.74 -6.10 22.12
N GLY A 324 -8.32 -7.36 22.19
CA GLY A 324 -6.92 -7.78 22.24
C GLY A 324 -6.39 -8.03 23.65
N PRO A 325 -5.06 -8.21 23.79
CA PRO A 325 -4.41 -8.42 25.08
C PRO A 325 -4.61 -7.19 25.95
N ILE A 326 -4.97 -7.42 27.22
CA ILE A 326 -5.21 -6.34 28.17
C ILE A 326 -4.03 -6.10 29.11
N LEU A 327 -3.10 -7.04 29.16
CA LEU A 327 -1.99 -7.08 30.10
C LEU A 327 -0.66 -7.19 29.36
N GLU A 328 0.24 -6.25 29.62
CA GLU A 328 1.64 -6.24 29.18
C GLU A 328 2.53 -6.30 30.43
N PRO A 329 2.96 -7.49 30.87
CA PRO A 329 3.79 -7.63 32.06
C PRO A 329 5.08 -6.81 31.96
N GLY A 330 5.42 -6.13 33.05
CA GLY A 330 6.57 -5.23 33.13
C GLY A 330 6.29 -3.80 32.66
N ASN A 331 5.12 -3.53 32.05
CA ASN A 331 4.80 -2.20 31.54
C ASN A 331 3.30 -1.85 31.71
N ALA A 332 2.97 -1.24 32.85
CA ALA A 332 1.62 -0.74 33.11
C ALA A 332 1.17 0.30 32.08
N GLN A 333 2.09 1.14 31.61
CA GLN A 333 1.82 2.18 30.60
C GLN A 333 1.58 1.61 29.20
N LYS A 334 1.82 0.32 28.94
CA LYS A 334 1.39 -0.38 27.72
C LYS A 334 0.20 -1.31 27.95
N SER A 335 -0.15 -1.60 29.19
CA SER A 335 -1.24 -2.49 29.56
C SER A 335 -2.61 -1.81 29.43
N PHE A 336 -3.45 -2.29 28.52
CA PHE A 336 -4.79 -1.72 28.29
C PHE A 336 -5.69 -1.79 29.55
N LEU A 337 -5.55 -2.83 30.39
CA LEU A 337 -6.23 -2.98 31.67
C LEU A 337 -5.95 -1.79 32.60
N PHE A 338 -4.69 -1.39 32.72
CA PHE A 338 -4.31 -0.24 33.53
C PHE A 338 -4.92 1.05 32.95
N HIS A 339 -4.87 1.23 31.63
CA HIS A 339 -5.42 2.43 31.00
C HIS A 339 -6.92 2.60 31.16
N ILE A 340 -7.70 1.55 30.91
CA ILE A 340 -9.16 1.64 30.96
C ILE A 340 -9.68 1.83 32.39
N THR A 341 -8.91 1.38 33.38
CA THR A 341 -9.20 1.62 34.80
C THR A 341 -8.75 3.01 35.25
N ALA A 342 -7.55 3.44 34.86
CA ALA A 342 -7.00 4.77 35.10
C ALA A 342 -7.86 5.90 34.50
N SER A 343 -8.45 5.67 33.32
CA SER A 343 -9.35 6.65 32.69
C SER A 343 -10.76 6.67 33.29
N LYS A 344 -11.04 5.81 34.28
CA LYS A 344 -12.37 5.60 34.89
C LYS A 344 -13.44 5.17 33.88
N GLU A 345 -13.02 4.62 32.73
CA GLU A 345 -13.92 3.97 31.78
C GLU A 345 -14.44 2.63 32.34
N MET A 346 -13.62 1.95 33.15
CA MET A 346 -13.97 0.68 33.81
C MET A 346 -13.55 0.67 35.30
N PRO A 347 -14.40 0.17 36.21
CA PRO A 347 -15.82 -0.07 35.99
C PRO A 347 -16.54 1.25 35.63
N PRO A 348 -17.57 1.23 34.76
CA PRO A 348 -18.28 2.44 34.41
C PRO A 348 -18.96 2.99 35.66
N ALA A 349 -18.90 4.31 35.86
CA ALA A 349 -19.52 4.97 37.02
C ALA A 349 -21.05 4.71 37.15
N SER A 350 -21.70 4.25 36.07
CA SER A 350 -23.11 3.84 36.08
C SER A 350 -23.35 2.43 36.65
N HIS A 351 -22.30 1.62 36.82
CA HIS A 351 -22.37 0.26 37.36
C HIS A 351 -21.69 0.15 38.73
N ASP A 352 -20.47 0.67 38.87
CA ASP A 352 -19.75 0.67 40.15
C ASP A 352 -18.80 1.88 40.24
N THR A 353 -18.36 2.17 41.46
CA THR A 353 -17.32 3.14 41.80
C THR A 353 -15.98 2.77 41.12
N PRO A 354 -15.40 3.70 40.32
CA PRO A 354 -14.08 3.53 39.72
C PRO A 354 -13.00 3.25 40.77
N LEU A 355 -11.89 2.64 40.35
CA LEU A 355 -10.78 2.34 41.25
C LEU A 355 -10.24 3.63 41.91
N THR A 356 -9.90 3.51 43.18
CA THR A 356 -9.20 4.54 43.95
C THR A 356 -7.74 4.66 43.49
N MET A 357 -7.07 5.75 43.87
CA MET A 357 -5.64 5.93 43.56
C MET A 357 -4.78 4.81 44.15
N GLU A 358 -5.11 4.32 45.36
CA GLU A 358 -4.40 3.21 46.00
C GLU A 358 -4.57 1.89 45.24
N GLU A 359 -5.79 1.59 44.78
CA GLU A 359 -6.08 0.39 43.98
C GLU A 359 -5.44 0.44 42.59
N LEU A 360 -5.40 1.62 41.96
CA LEU A 360 -4.72 1.83 40.68
C LEU A 360 -3.22 1.66 40.83
N GLU A 361 -2.65 2.19 41.91
CA GLU A 361 -1.23 2.02 42.21
C GLU A 361 -0.88 0.55 42.50
N LEU A 362 -1.75 -0.17 43.22
CA LEU A 362 -1.61 -1.61 43.43
C LEU A 362 -1.60 -2.39 42.10
N LEU A 363 -2.54 -2.07 41.20
CA LEU A 363 -2.61 -2.66 39.86
C LEU A 363 -1.36 -2.33 39.02
N ARG A 364 -0.90 -1.07 39.07
CA ARG A 364 0.31 -0.60 38.38
C ARG A 364 1.55 -1.38 38.82
N ILE A 365 1.81 -1.41 40.13
CA ILE A 365 2.97 -2.08 40.73
C ILE A 365 2.96 -3.57 40.38
N TRP A 366 1.79 -4.22 40.42
CA TRP A 366 1.68 -5.61 40.02
C TRP A 366 2.10 -5.83 38.57
N ILE A 367 1.57 -5.04 37.64
CA ILE A 367 1.90 -5.17 36.22
C ILE A 367 3.39 -4.92 36.01
N GLU A 368 3.94 -3.83 36.57
CA GLU A 368 5.36 -3.47 36.44
C GLU A 368 6.31 -4.48 37.06
N SER A 369 5.87 -5.18 38.11
CA SER A 369 6.64 -6.29 38.71
C SER A 369 6.67 -7.56 37.84
N GLY A 370 6.04 -7.53 36.66
CA GLY A 370 5.96 -8.65 35.73
C GLY A 370 4.68 -9.48 35.90
N ALA A 371 3.60 -8.88 36.43
CA ALA A 371 2.31 -9.52 36.65
C ALA A 371 2.41 -10.86 37.42
N LYS A 372 3.20 -10.87 38.50
CA LYS A 372 3.56 -12.08 39.24
C LYS A 372 2.34 -12.78 39.85
N ALA A 373 2.42 -14.10 39.93
CA ALA A 373 1.46 -14.98 40.58
C ALA A 373 2.17 -16.06 41.40
N LYS A 374 1.44 -16.69 42.33
CA LYS A 374 1.95 -17.84 43.11
C LYS A 374 2.22 -19.04 42.21
N GLN A 375 1.38 -19.26 41.20
CA GLN A 375 1.58 -20.30 40.20
C GLN A 375 2.07 -19.66 38.89
N ALA A 376 3.09 -20.26 38.28
CA ALA A 376 3.53 -19.83 36.96
C ALA A 376 2.41 -20.10 35.95
N VAL A 377 2.10 -19.12 35.11
CA VAL A 377 1.14 -19.26 34.03
C VAL A 377 1.78 -20.07 32.92
N ASP A 378 1.19 -21.21 32.57
CA ASP A 378 1.63 -21.98 31.40
C ASP A 378 1.15 -21.28 30.12
N LEU A 379 1.94 -20.35 29.62
CA LEU A 379 1.68 -19.65 28.36
C LEU A 379 1.73 -20.58 27.14
N THR A 380 2.23 -21.82 27.26
CA THR A 380 2.20 -22.78 26.14
C THR A 380 0.80 -23.34 25.91
N ALA A 381 -0.03 -23.43 26.95
CA ALA A 381 -1.44 -23.82 26.83
C ALA A 381 -2.26 -22.81 26.00
N LEU A 382 -1.97 -21.50 26.12
CA LEU A 382 -2.56 -20.45 25.27
C LEU A 382 -2.23 -20.63 23.79
N LYS A 383 -0.99 -21.06 23.51
CA LYS A 383 -0.47 -21.27 22.15
C LYS A 383 -0.99 -22.56 21.51
N GLN A 384 -1.38 -23.55 22.30
CA GLN A 384 -2.02 -24.77 21.80
C GLN A 384 -3.47 -24.51 21.37
N LYS A 385 -4.19 -23.57 22.01
CA LYS A 385 -5.56 -23.17 21.62
C LYS A 385 -5.64 -22.50 20.23
N THR A 386 -4.56 -21.88 19.76
CA THR A 386 -4.50 -21.21 18.44
C THR A 386 -4.13 -22.14 17.29
N GLN A 387 -3.79 -23.41 17.56
CA GLN A 387 -3.52 -24.38 16.49
C GLN A 387 -4.83 -24.95 15.95
N SER A 388 -5.03 -24.81 14.65
CA SER A 388 -6.14 -25.43 13.94
C SER A 388 -5.72 -26.78 13.36
N ASP A 389 -6.64 -27.74 13.28
CA ASP A 389 -6.49 -28.99 12.51
C ASP A 389 -6.96 -28.83 11.05
N HIS A 390 -7.39 -27.62 10.66
CA HIS A 390 -7.86 -27.34 9.31
C HIS A 390 -6.71 -27.50 8.31
N TRP A 391 -6.97 -28.25 7.23
CA TRP A 391 -5.98 -28.64 6.22
C TRP A 391 -5.21 -27.44 5.63
N ALA A 392 -5.88 -26.31 5.41
CA ALA A 392 -5.28 -25.12 4.80
C ALA A 392 -4.22 -24.46 5.71
N PHE A 393 -4.33 -24.64 7.03
CA PHE A 393 -3.44 -24.06 8.04
C PHE A 393 -2.34 -25.03 8.50
N GLN A 394 -2.17 -26.16 7.81
CA GLN A 394 -1.07 -27.09 8.06
C GLN A 394 0.12 -26.78 7.16
N ALA A 395 1.32 -27.23 7.55
CA ALA A 395 2.43 -27.31 6.60
C ALA A 395 2.09 -28.25 5.42
N LEU A 396 2.81 -28.14 4.28
CA LEU A 396 2.60 -29.03 3.13
C LEU A 396 2.89 -30.48 3.50
N GLN A 397 2.03 -31.39 3.03
CA GLN A 397 2.16 -32.83 3.24
C GLN A 397 2.03 -33.53 1.88
N PRO A 398 3.14 -33.89 1.20
CA PRO A 398 3.06 -34.53 -0.10
C PRO A 398 2.32 -35.88 0.02
N PRO A 399 1.30 -36.12 -0.82
CA PRO A 399 0.51 -37.34 -0.73
C PRO A 399 1.32 -38.57 -1.15
N LYS A 400 0.89 -39.75 -0.71
CA LYS A 400 1.41 -41.00 -1.25
C LYS A 400 0.81 -41.24 -2.63
N LEU A 401 1.67 -41.34 -3.64
CA LEU A 401 1.23 -41.65 -5.00
C LEU A 401 0.67 -43.08 -5.06
N PRO A 402 -0.50 -43.30 -5.69
CA PRO A 402 -1.07 -44.64 -5.89
C PRO A 402 -0.11 -45.54 -6.68
N ILE A 403 -0.05 -46.83 -6.31
CA ILE A 403 0.67 -47.83 -7.10
C ILE A 403 -0.22 -48.19 -8.28
N ASN A 404 0.21 -47.81 -9.49
CA ASN A 404 -0.54 -47.93 -10.73
C ASN A 404 -1.06 -49.37 -10.98
N THR A 405 -2.38 -49.57 -10.95
CA THR A 405 -3.03 -50.87 -11.24
C THR A 405 -4.11 -50.84 -12.32
N ALA A 406 -4.39 -49.71 -12.98
CA ALA A 406 -5.45 -49.62 -13.99
C ALA A 406 -4.95 -49.29 -15.41
N MET A 407 -5.63 -49.95 -16.35
CA MET A 407 -5.36 -50.03 -17.77
C MET A 407 -5.67 -48.71 -18.49
N HIS A 408 -4.71 -48.25 -19.30
CA HIS A 408 -4.79 -47.15 -20.28
C HIS A 408 -4.71 -45.70 -19.75
N GLY A 409 -3.60 -45.02 -20.09
CA GLY A 409 -3.62 -43.57 -20.33
C GLY A 409 -2.98 -42.64 -19.29
N SER A 410 -2.46 -43.13 -18.17
CA SER A 410 -1.71 -42.28 -17.22
C SER A 410 -0.39 -41.80 -17.83
N ARG A 411 -0.15 -40.47 -17.78
CA ARG A 411 1.06 -39.80 -18.29
C ARG A 411 1.89 -39.16 -17.18
N THR A 412 1.22 -38.74 -16.11
CA THR A 412 1.76 -37.98 -15.00
C THR A 412 1.19 -38.50 -13.68
N ASP A 413 1.85 -38.17 -12.57
CA ASP A 413 1.36 -38.43 -11.22
C ASP A 413 0.01 -37.73 -10.90
N ILE A 414 -0.30 -36.61 -11.56
CA ILE A 414 -1.63 -35.97 -11.53
C ILE A 414 -2.70 -36.96 -12.03
N ASP A 415 -2.41 -37.68 -13.11
CA ASP A 415 -3.34 -38.65 -13.70
C ASP A 415 -3.56 -39.82 -12.74
N ASP A 416 -2.50 -40.32 -12.09
CA ASP A 416 -2.60 -41.41 -11.11
C ASP A 416 -3.50 -41.03 -9.93
N LEU A 417 -3.37 -39.79 -9.42
CA LEU A 417 -4.19 -39.28 -8.32
C LEU A 417 -5.67 -39.11 -8.71
N ILE A 418 -5.96 -38.63 -9.92
CA ILE A 418 -7.34 -38.49 -10.41
C ILE A 418 -7.94 -39.85 -10.75
N ALA A 419 -7.20 -40.72 -11.46
CA ALA A 419 -7.65 -42.05 -11.84
C ALA A 419 -8.01 -42.90 -10.61
N ALA A 420 -7.20 -42.86 -9.56
CA ALA A 420 -7.50 -43.55 -8.30
C ALA A 420 -8.81 -43.09 -7.64
N ASN A 421 -9.24 -41.84 -7.87
CA ASN A 421 -10.54 -41.35 -7.39
C ASN A 421 -11.69 -41.72 -8.32
N LEU A 422 -11.48 -41.71 -9.64
CA LEU A 422 -12.46 -42.15 -10.63
C LEU A 422 -12.77 -43.66 -10.51
N GLU A 423 -11.74 -44.49 -10.26
CA GLU A 423 -11.88 -45.94 -10.09
C GLU A 423 -12.79 -46.31 -8.91
N LYS A 424 -12.74 -45.55 -7.81
CA LYS A 424 -13.64 -45.73 -6.66
C LYS A 424 -15.12 -45.57 -7.04
N GLN A 425 -15.40 -44.81 -8.10
CA GLN A 425 -16.74 -44.59 -8.66
C GLN A 425 -17.03 -45.51 -9.88
N GLY A 426 -16.08 -46.37 -10.25
CA GLY A 426 -16.14 -47.19 -11.45
C GLY A 426 -16.21 -46.35 -12.73
N LEU A 427 -15.44 -45.26 -12.77
CA LEU A 427 -15.21 -44.39 -13.93
C LEU A 427 -13.73 -44.44 -14.34
N THR A 428 -13.41 -44.00 -15.56
CA THR A 428 -12.04 -43.75 -16.02
C THR A 428 -11.96 -42.40 -16.73
N LEU A 429 -10.73 -41.95 -17.00
CA LEU A 429 -10.47 -40.77 -17.83
C LEU A 429 -11.01 -40.96 -19.25
N SER A 430 -11.47 -39.86 -19.84
CA SER A 430 -11.85 -39.75 -21.26
C SER A 430 -10.64 -39.82 -22.19
N LYS A 431 -10.91 -40.05 -23.48
CA LYS A 431 -9.88 -40.11 -24.52
C LYS A 431 -9.15 -38.78 -24.67
N THR A 432 -7.88 -38.83 -25.09
CA THR A 432 -7.11 -37.66 -25.48
C THR A 432 -7.79 -36.93 -26.64
N ALA A 433 -7.84 -35.61 -26.59
CA ALA A 433 -8.39 -34.77 -27.66
C ALA A 433 -7.53 -34.82 -28.92
N SER A 434 -8.11 -34.43 -30.07
CA SER A 434 -7.37 -34.36 -31.34
C SER A 434 -6.26 -33.31 -31.27
N LYS A 435 -5.29 -33.39 -32.18
CA LYS A 435 -4.18 -32.44 -32.23
C LYS A 435 -4.66 -31.00 -32.43
N GLU A 436 -5.69 -30.78 -33.25
CA GLU A 436 -6.29 -29.48 -33.51
C GLU A 436 -6.85 -28.87 -32.23
N VAL A 437 -7.62 -29.66 -31.46
CA VAL A 437 -8.20 -29.24 -30.18
C VAL A 437 -7.08 -28.92 -29.18
N LEU A 438 -6.08 -29.79 -29.04
CA LEU A 438 -4.97 -29.58 -28.11
C LEU A 438 -4.14 -28.35 -28.46
N LEU A 439 -3.87 -28.11 -29.74
CA LEU A 439 -3.14 -26.93 -30.22
C LEU A 439 -3.90 -25.65 -29.93
N ARG A 440 -5.19 -25.62 -30.29
CA ARG A 440 -6.04 -24.45 -30.04
C ARG A 440 -6.17 -24.16 -28.55
N ARG A 441 -6.45 -25.19 -27.74
CA ARG A 441 -6.51 -25.12 -26.27
C ARG A 441 -5.24 -24.55 -25.68
N ALA A 442 -4.09 -25.17 -25.97
CA ALA A 442 -2.80 -24.75 -25.42
C ALA A 442 -2.40 -23.33 -25.86
N THR A 443 -2.65 -22.94 -27.11
CA THR A 443 -2.28 -21.61 -27.61
C THR A 443 -3.12 -20.51 -26.94
N LEU A 444 -4.42 -20.75 -26.74
CA LEU A 444 -5.31 -19.80 -26.06
C LEU A 444 -5.05 -19.75 -24.54
N ASP A 445 -4.82 -20.89 -23.89
CA ASP A 445 -4.49 -20.92 -22.46
C ASP A 445 -3.14 -20.25 -22.17
N LEU A 446 -2.13 -20.47 -23.01
CA LEU A 446 -0.78 -19.95 -22.77
C LEU A 446 -0.54 -18.55 -23.32
N ASN A 447 -1.04 -18.22 -24.52
CA ASN A 447 -0.77 -16.94 -25.19
C ASN A 447 -2.01 -16.04 -25.33
N GLY A 448 -3.22 -16.59 -25.15
CA GLY A 448 -4.47 -15.85 -25.35
C GLY A 448 -4.73 -15.45 -26.80
N LEU A 449 -4.10 -16.14 -27.76
CA LEU A 449 -4.26 -15.93 -29.20
C LEU A 449 -4.49 -17.30 -29.87
N PRO A 450 -5.25 -17.37 -30.98
CA PRO A 450 -5.42 -18.62 -31.71
C PRO A 450 -4.12 -18.97 -32.47
N PRO A 451 -3.92 -20.26 -32.84
CA PRO A 451 -2.75 -20.65 -33.62
C PRO A 451 -2.82 -20.09 -35.06
N SER A 452 -1.67 -19.76 -35.64
CA SER A 452 -1.60 -19.39 -37.06
C SER A 452 -1.75 -20.62 -37.97
N PRO A 453 -2.18 -20.47 -39.24
CA PRO A 453 -2.24 -21.58 -40.20
C PRO A 453 -0.92 -22.37 -40.30
N GLN A 454 0.21 -21.66 -40.28
CA GLN A 454 1.54 -22.29 -40.28
C GLN A 454 1.77 -23.14 -39.00
N GLN A 455 1.41 -22.64 -37.82
CA GLN A 455 1.56 -23.39 -36.57
C GLN A 455 0.68 -24.64 -36.55
N ILE A 456 -0.51 -24.56 -37.15
CA ILE A 456 -1.43 -25.70 -37.32
C ILE A 456 -0.75 -26.76 -38.19
N GLU A 457 -0.31 -26.39 -39.39
CA GLU A 457 0.35 -27.31 -40.31
C GLU A 457 1.58 -27.98 -39.68
N GLU A 458 2.48 -27.20 -39.07
CA GLU A 458 3.69 -27.69 -38.41
C GLU A 458 3.38 -28.73 -37.33
N PHE A 459 2.38 -28.47 -36.47
CA PHE A 459 2.06 -29.36 -35.36
C PHE A 459 1.31 -30.62 -35.81
N LEU A 460 0.41 -30.50 -36.79
CA LEU A 460 -0.29 -31.65 -37.34
C LEU A 460 0.68 -32.63 -38.02
N GLN A 461 1.67 -32.11 -38.74
CA GLN A 461 2.71 -32.91 -39.40
C GLN A 461 3.78 -33.47 -38.44
N ASP A 462 3.92 -32.93 -37.23
CA ASP A 462 4.91 -33.41 -36.27
C ASP A 462 4.53 -34.78 -35.68
N THR A 463 5.26 -35.82 -36.08
CA THR A 463 5.02 -37.21 -35.66
C THR A 463 5.88 -37.64 -34.47
N ARG A 464 6.69 -36.74 -33.90
CA ARG A 464 7.54 -37.08 -32.75
C ARG A 464 6.70 -37.47 -31.53
N PRO A 465 7.12 -38.46 -30.72
CA PRO A 465 6.38 -38.87 -29.52
C PRO A 465 6.18 -37.74 -28.49
N ASN A 466 7.08 -36.75 -28.47
CA ASN A 466 7.05 -35.59 -27.60
C ASN A 466 6.62 -34.28 -28.31
N ALA A 467 5.92 -34.38 -29.44
CA ALA A 467 5.51 -33.21 -30.24
C ALA A 467 4.70 -32.20 -29.41
N TYR A 468 3.84 -32.68 -28.51
CA TYR A 468 3.00 -31.83 -27.68
C TYR A 468 3.81 -31.09 -26.61
N GLU A 469 4.76 -31.74 -25.97
CA GLU A 469 5.69 -31.15 -25.01
C GLU A 469 6.54 -30.06 -25.66
N LEU A 470 7.01 -30.29 -26.89
CA LEU A 470 7.76 -29.31 -27.68
C LEU A 470 6.88 -28.12 -28.09
N LEU A 471 5.61 -28.35 -28.41
CA LEU A 471 4.64 -27.28 -28.63
C LEU A 471 4.49 -26.42 -27.37
N LEU A 472 4.30 -27.04 -26.20
CA LEU A 472 4.20 -26.33 -24.93
C LEU A 472 5.47 -25.53 -24.63
N ASP A 473 6.66 -26.07 -24.88
CA ASP A 473 7.93 -25.34 -24.70
C ASP A 473 7.98 -24.08 -25.55
N ARG A 474 7.56 -24.17 -26.83
CA ARG A 474 7.47 -23.01 -27.73
C ARG A 474 6.46 -21.98 -27.25
N LEU A 475 5.29 -22.41 -26.78
CA LEU A 475 4.24 -21.52 -26.29
C LEU A 475 4.65 -20.84 -24.98
N LEU A 476 5.23 -21.57 -24.03
CA LEU A 476 5.75 -21.04 -22.77
C LEU A 476 6.94 -20.08 -23.00
N ALA A 477 7.73 -20.26 -24.06
CA ALA A 477 8.79 -19.33 -24.46
C ALA A 477 8.30 -18.08 -25.20
N SER A 478 7.03 -18.04 -25.61
CA SER A 478 6.44 -16.91 -26.32
C SER A 478 6.41 -15.66 -25.43
N LYS A 479 6.68 -14.49 -26.02
CA LYS A 479 6.49 -13.18 -25.35
C LYS A 479 5.03 -12.89 -25.01
N HIS A 480 4.08 -13.54 -25.69
CA HIS A 480 2.65 -13.41 -25.44
C HIS A 480 2.18 -14.18 -24.19
N PHE A 481 3.04 -15.04 -23.64
CA PHE A 481 2.77 -15.76 -22.39
C PHE A 481 2.52 -14.80 -21.22
N GLY A 482 3.41 -13.82 -21.04
CA GLY A 482 3.31 -12.83 -19.97
C GLY A 482 2.09 -11.91 -20.11
N GLU A 483 1.65 -11.61 -21.33
CA GLU A 483 0.42 -10.84 -21.57
C GLU A 483 -0.82 -11.61 -21.12
N ARG A 484 -0.85 -12.92 -21.38
CA ARG A 484 -1.95 -13.81 -21.00
C ARG A 484 -1.97 -14.07 -19.49
N TRP A 485 -0.87 -14.54 -18.93
CA TRP A 485 -0.81 -14.93 -17.52
C TRP A 485 -0.63 -13.75 -16.57
N GLY A 486 -0.08 -12.64 -17.05
CA GLY A 486 -0.04 -11.37 -16.32
C GLY A 486 -1.42 -10.77 -16.12
N ARG A 487 -2.35 -10.90 -17.08
CA ARG A 487 -3.75 -10.44 -16.93
C ARG A 487 -4.42 -11.05 -15.70
N HIS A 488 -4.26 -12.35 -15.49
CA HIS A 488 -4.80 -13.05 -14.31
C HIS A 488 -4.30 -12.48 -12.99
N TRP A 489 -3.01 -12.11 -12.94
CA TRP A 489 -2.44 -11.45 -11.77
C TRP A 489 -3.00 -10.04 -11.58
N LEU A 490 -3.12 -9.26 -12.66
CA LEU A 490 -3.60 -7.89 -12.62
C LEU A 490 -5.04 -7.80 -12.12
N ASP A 491 -5.91 -8.73 -12.51
CA ASP A 491 -7.27 -8.83 -11.96
C ASP A 491 -7.24 -9.17 -10.48
N GLY A 492 -6.41 -10.14 -10.10
CA GLY A 492 -6.27 -10.63 -8.73
C GLY A 492 -5.78 -9.58 -7.74
N VAL A 493 -5.04 -8.57 -8.19
CA VAL A 493 -4.62 -7.44 -7.34
C VAL A 493 -5.53 -6.21 -7.49
N GLY A 494 -6.49 -6.21 -8.42
CA GLY A 494 -7.37 -5.06 -8.68
C GLY A 494 -6.70 -3.92 -9.44
N TYR A 495 -5.80 -4.24 -10.37
CA TYR A 495 -5.02 -3.25 -11.11
C TYR A 495 -5.90 -2.35 -12.00
N SER A 496 -5.81 -1.03 -11.82
CA SER A 496 -6.28 -0.04 -12.79
C SER A 496 -5.19 1.00 -13.07
N ASP A 497 -5.28 1.66 -14.22
CA ASP A 497 -4.42 2.80 -14.55
C ASP A 497 -4.81 4.06 -13.74
N THR A 498 -5.91 4.04 -12.99
CA THR A 498 -6.40 5.13 -12.12
C THR A 498 -6.10 4.83 -10.64
N ASN A 499 -6.09 5.85 -9.78
CA ASN A 499 -5.89 5.68 -8.33
C ASN A 499 -7.21 5.60 -7.57
N ALA A 500 -8.05 6.63 -7.73
CA ALA A 500 -9.36 6.76 -7.09
C ALA A 500 -10.42 5.85 -7.73
N MET A 501 -11.61 5.85 -7.12
CA MET A 501 -12.78 5.24 -7.72
C MET A 501 -13.30 6.06 -8.91
N ASP A 502 -13.62 5.38 -10.00
CA ASP A 502 -14.07 5.99 -11.25
C ASP A 502 -15.58 6.34 -11.18
N ASN A 503 -15.98 7.22 -10.27
CA ASN A 503 -17.39 7.63 -10.12
C ASN A 503 -17.83 8.71 -11.11
N ASP A 504 -16.89 9.56 -11.55
CA ASP A 504 -17.11 10.57 -12.59
C ASP A 504 -15.99 10.50 -13.62
N GLN A 505 -16.37 10.21 -14.86
CA GLN A 505 -15.45 10.11 -15.98
C GLN A 505 -14.79 11.42 -16.39
N ALA A 506 -15.42 12.57 -16.14
CA ALA A 506 -14.84 13.87 -16.50
C ALA A 506 -13.69 14.28 -15.57
N ILE A 507 -13.62 13.68 -14.37
CA ILE A 507 -12.71 14.08 -13.31
C ILE A 507 -11.54 13.11 -13.19
N VAL A 508 -11.79 11.80 -13.24
CA VAL A 508 -10.76 10.80 -12.93
C VAL A 508 -9.78 10.64 -14.10
N ARG A 509 -8.49 10.82 -13.79
CA ARG A 509 -7.39 10.72 -14.76
C ARG A 509 -6.49 9.51 -14.46
N PRO A 510 -5.83 8.95 -15.48
CA PRO A 510 -4.81 7.93 -15.27
C PRO A 510 -3.64 8.47 -14.43
N ALA A 511 -3.16 7.64 -13.51
CA ALA A 511 -2.01 7.93 -12.65
C ALA A 511 -0.70 7.87 -13.45
N LYS A 512 0.24 8.79 -13.18
CA LYS A 512 1.47 8.89 -13.99
C LYS A 512 2.33 7.63 -13.83
N GLY A 513 2.63 6.96 -14.93
CA GLY A 513 3.52 5.81 -14.93
C GLY A 513 2.97 4.52 -14.30
N LYS A 514 1.70 4.47 -13.88
CA LYS A 514 1.11 3.27 -13.25
C LYS A 514 1.09 2.05 -14.19
N TRP A 515 0.93 2.29 -15.49
CA TRP A 515 1.06 1.28 -16.57
C TRP A 515 2.36 0.49 -16.56
N ARG A 516 3.42 1.01 -15.95
CA ARG A 516 4.70 0.30 -15.82
C ARG A 516 4.59 -0.92 -14.92
N TYR A 517 3.65 -0.93 -13.97
CA TYR A 517 3.39 -2.10 -13.15
C TYR A 517 2.81 -3.26 -13.97
N ARG A 518 1.88 -2.97 -14.90
CA ARG A 518 1.40 -3.98 -15.87
C ARG A 518 2.56 -4.56 -16.66
N ASP A 519 3.45 -3.71 -17.18
CA ASP A 519 4.60 -4.16 -17.96
C ASP A 519 5.58 -4.99 -17.11
N TYR A 520 5.85 -4.58 -15.86
CA TYR A 520 6.63 -5.35 -14.89
C TYR A 520 6.03 -6.74 -14.65
N VAL A 521 4.71 -6.84 -14.48
CA VAL A 521 4.02 -8.13 -14.32
C VAL A 521 4.18 -8.99 -15.57
N ILE A 522 3.96 -8.43 -16.76
CA ILE A 522 4.13 -9.15 -18.03
C ILE A 522 5.57 -9.68 -18.16
N ASP A 523 6.57 -8.86 -17.87
CA ASP A 523 7.98 -9.21 -17.95
C ASP A 523 8.38 -10.26 -16.89
N ALA A 524 7.86 -10.16 -15.67
CA ALA A 524 8.09 -11.13 -14.60
C ALA A 524 7.56 -12.53 -14.98
N PHE A 525 6.40 -12.61 -15.62
CA PHE A 525 5.85 -13.88 -16.09
C PHE A 525 6.60 -14.40 -17.33
N ASN A 526 6.96 -13.52 -18.27
CA ASN A 526 7.76 -13.91 -19.44
C ASN A 526 9.14 -14.44 -19.07
N SER A 527 9.79 -13.86 -18.07
CA SER A 527 11.07 -14.32 -17.53
C SER A 527 10.94 -15.51 -16.57
N ASP A 528 9.71 -15.94 -16.26
CA ASP A 528 9.42 -17.01 -15.28
C ASP A 528 10.11 -16.75 -13.94
N LYS A 529 10.00 -15.51 -13.47
CA LYS A 529 10.55 -15.06 -12.20
C LYS A 529 10.08 -15.97 -11.07
N PRO A 530 10.99 -16.50 -10.23
CA PRO A 530 10.59 -17.29 -9.06
C PRO A 530 9.56 -16.53 -8.22
N TYR A 531 8.49 -17.22 -7.84
CA TYR A 531 7.37 -16.57 -7.16
C TYR A 531 7.77 -15.94 -5.82
N GLU A 532 8.77 -16.50 -5.14
CA GLU A 532 9.34 -15.92 -3.92
C GLU A 532 9.92 -14.51 -4.14
N ASP A 533 10.67 -14.31 -5.23
CA ASP A 533 11.26 -13.02 -5.57
C ASP A 533 10.18 -12.04 -6.03
N PHE A 534 9.22 -12.53 -6.81
CA PHE A 534 8.08 -11.75 -7.23
C PHE A 534 7.30 -11.22 -6.02
N LEU A 535 6.91 -12.07 -5.06
CA LEU A 535 6.17 -11.65 -3.87
C LEU A 535 6.96 -10.66 -2.99
N LYS A 536 8.26 -10.90 -2.78
CA LYS A 536 9.10 -9.97 -2.01
C LYS A 536 9.17 -8.58 -2.66
N GLN A 537 9.35 -8.53 -3.98
CA GLN A 537 9.36 -7.28 -4.73
C GLN A 537 8.01 -6.55 -4.67
N GLN A 538 6.91 -7.29 -4.80
CA GLN A 538 5.55 -6.76 -4.74
C GLN A 538 5.23 -6.10 -3.38
N LEU A 539 5.59 -6.76 -2.28
CA LEU A 539 5.30 -6.27 -0.93
C LEU A 539 6.32 -5.25 -0.42
N ALA A 540 7.59 -5.38 -0.78
CA ALA A 540 8.68 -4.66 -0.14
C ALA A 540 9.87 -4.37 -1.07
N GLY A 541 9.65 -4.25 -2.38
CA GLY A 541 10.72 -3.96 -3.35
C GLY A 541 11.54 -2.73 -2.99
N ASP A 542 10.90 -1.67 -2.49
CA ASP A 542 11.57 -0.45 -2.02
C ASP A 542 12.56 -0.71 -0.86
N ALA A 543 12.28 -1.68 0.01
CA ALA A 543 13.14 -2.05 1.13
C ALA A 543 14.29 -3.00 0.72
N MET A 544 14.26 -3.52 -0.50
CA MET A 544 15.29 -4.43 -1.04
C MET A 544 16.39 -3.69 -1.82
N VAL A 545 16.26 -2.38 -2.00
CA VAL A 545 17.20 -1.54 -2.75
C VAL A 545 17.43 -0.21 -2.03
N ASP A 546 18.66 0.30 -2.09
CA ASP A 546 18.96 1.64 -1.61
C ASP A 546 18.60 2.67 -2.68
N TRP A 547 17.34 3.10 -2.69
CA TRP A 547 16.81 4.06 -3.65
C TRP A 547 16.77 5.49 -3.15
N ARG A 548 16.73 5.71 -1.83
CA ARG A 548 16.60 7.06 -1.24
C ARG A 548 17.89 7.87 -1.38
N ASP A 549 19.03 7.21 -1.28
CA ASP A 549 20.36 7.85 -1.41
C ASP A 549 20.96 7.72 -2.82
N ALA A 550 20.23 7.08 -3.75
CA ALA A 550 20.71 6.85 -5.11
C ALA A 550 20.67 8.13 -5.96
N LYS A 551 21.83 8.53 -6.50
CA LYS A 551 21.95 9.65 -7.45
C LYS A 551 21.23 9.40 -8.79
N SER A 552 21.09 8.14 -9.17
CA SER A 552 20.34 7.73 -10.34
C SER A 552 19.80 6.31 -10.14
N TYR A 553 18.64 6.02 -10.73
CA TYR A 553 18.01 4.70 -10.59
C TYR A 553 18.42 3.79 -11.73
N ASN A 554 19.26 2.80 -11.41
CA ASN A 554 19.59 1.71 -12.32
C ASN A 554 18.35 0.81 -12.57
N PRO A 555 18.40 -0.11 -13.56
CA PRO A 555 17.25 -0.96 -13.89
C PRO A 555 16.69 -1.75 -12.70
N LYS A 556 17.57 -2.24 -11.79
CA LYS A 556 17.15 -2.98 -10.60
C LYS A 556 16.35 -2.09 -9.63
N ILE A 557 16.80 -0.88 -9.36
CA ILE A 557 16.07 0.07 -8.49
C ILE A 557 14.70 0.39 -9.10
N ARG A 558 14.66 0.70 -10.41
CA ARG A 558 13.41 0.99 -11.12
C ARG A 558 12.42 -0.17 -11.02
N GLU A 559 12.89 -1.39 -11.27
CA GLU A 559 12.09 -2.60 -11.20
C GLU A 559 11.48 -2.82 -9.80
N HIS A 560 12.30 -2.69 -8.75
CA HIS A 560 11.84 -2.91 -7.37
C HIS A 560 10.86 -1.84 -6.90
N LEU A 561 11.07 -0.57 -7.29
CA LEU A 561 10.10 0.50 -7.01
C LEU A 561 8.78 0.28 -7.74
N VAL A 562 8.83 -0.06 -9.04
CA VAL A 562 7.61 -0.34 -9.83
C VAL A 562 6.82 -1.51 -9.23
N ALA A 563 7.49 -2.57 -8.78
CA ALA A 563 6.85 -3.74 -8.19
C ALA A 563 5.94 -3.40 -7.00
N THR A 564 6.33 -2.45 -6.14
CA THR A 564 5.51 -2.02 -4.98
C THR A 564 4.18 -1.36 -5.35
N THR A 565 3.94 -1.08 -6.64
CA THR A 565 2.65 -0.54 -7.13
C THR A 565 1.47 -1.47 -6.85
N MET A 566 1.67 -2.78 -6.62
CA MET A 566 0.59 -3.68 -6.17
C MET A 566 -0.14 -3.12 -4.96
N LEU A 567 0.58 -2.52 -4.02
CA LEU A 567 -0.01 -1.95 -2.81
C LEU A 567 -0.84 -0.68 -3.09
N ARG A 568 -0.89 -0.20 -4.34
CA ARG A 568 -1.75 0.90 -4.82
C ARG A 568 -2.87 0.45 -5.75
N CYS A 569 -3.09 -0.86 -5.88
CA CYS A 569 -4.20 -1.37 -6.65
C CYS A 569 -5.52 -1.26 -5.87
N ALA A 570 -5.49 -1.10 -4.54
CA ALA A 570 -6.65 -0.66 -3.77
C ALA A 570 -7.08 0.77 -4.17
N PRO A 571 -8.40 1.06 -4.30
CA PRO A 571 -8.88 2.41 -4.59
C PRO A 571 -8.47 3.42 -3.50
N ASP A 572 -7.93 4.57 -3.92
CA ASP A 572 -7.49 5.67 -3.07
C ASP A 572 -8.10 6.99 -3.52
N ASP A 573 -9.16 7.41 -2.82
CA ASP A 573 -9.93 8.63 -3.10
C ASP A 573 -9.36 9.88 -2.40
N THR A 574 -8.15 9.81 -1.84
CA THR A 574 -7.56 10.91 -1.04
C THR A 574 -6.88 12.00 -1.87
N ASP A 575 -6.97 11.92 -3.20
CA ASP A 575 -6.57 12.99 -4.12
C ASP A 575 -7.49 14.23 -3.99
N GLN A 576 -8.77 14.01 -3.67
CA GLN A 576 -9.73 15.07 -3.36
C GLN A 576 -9.54 15.58 -1.93
N ASN A 577 -9.38 16.89 -1.75
CA ASN A 577 -9.12 17.49 -0.44
C ASN A 577 -10.27 17.23 0.56
N GLU A 578 -11.50 17.14 0.07
CA GLU A 578 -12.72 16.87 0.83
C GLU A 578 -12.79 15.41 1.32
N LEU A 579 -12.21 14.48 0.57
CA LEU A 579 -12.19 13.05 0.88
C LEU A 579 -10.90 12.62 1.61
N ASN A 580 -9.89 13.49 1.68
CA ASN A 580 -8.65 13.24 2.41
C ASN A 580 -8.81 13.41 3.94
N ILE A 581 -9.72 12.62 4.51
CA ILE A 581 -10.04 12.55 5.94
C ILE A 581 -9.58 11.23 6.55
N LEU A 582 -9.45 11.19 7.88
CA LEU A 582 -8.84 10.06 8.59
C LEU A 582 -9.55 8.73 8.32
N SER A 583 -10.89 8.72 8.25
CA SER A 583 -11.67 7.51 7.95
C SER A 583 -11.34 6.90 6.59
N ILE A 584 -11.20 7.73 5.54
CA ILE A 584 -10.85 7.27 4.19
C ILE A 584 -9.40 6.76 4.15
N ARG A 585 -8.47 7.42 4.83
CA ARG A 585 -7.08 6.93 4.96
C ARG A 585 -7.00 5.55 5.60
N TYR A 586 -7.75 5.33 6.69
CA TYR A 586 -7.89 4.00 7.29
C TYR A 586 -8.55 3.01 6.32
N HIS A 587 -9.53 3.41 5.52
CA HIS A 587 -10.13 2.53 4.52
C HIS A 587 -9.12 2.06 3.47
N VAL A 588 -8.26 2.94 2.98
CA VAL A 588 -7.20 2.57 2.02
C VAL A 588 -6.19 1.60 2.65
N LEU A 589 -5.75 1.86 3.89
CA LEU A 589 -4.88 0.95 4.65
C LEU A 589 -5.52 -0.44 4.80
N HIS A 590 -6.78 -0.50 5.27
CA HIS A 590 -7.51 -1.74 5.47
C HIS A 590 -7.71 -2.51 4.15
N ARG A 591 -8.17 -1.84 3.08
CA ARG A 591 -8.35 -2.46 1.75
C ARG A 591 -7.05 -3.02 1.19
N THR A 592 -5.93 -2.34 1.41
CA THR A 592 -4.62 -2.81 0.99
C THR A 592 -4.27 -4.12 1.70
N ALA A 593 -4.42 -4.16 3.04
CA ALA A 593 -4.17 -5.37 3.82
C ALA A 593 -5.13 -6.51 3.43
N GLU A 594 -6.43 -6.24 3.33
CA GLU A 594 -7.45 -7.21 2.93
C GLU A 594 -7.18 -7.79 1.54
N SER A 595 -6.79 -6.95 0.56
CA SER A 595 -6.41 -7.39 -0.78
C SER A 595 -5.19 -8.32 -0.75
N VAL A 596 -4.17 -8.00 0.07
CA VAL A 596 -3.00 -8.88 0.22
C VAL A 596 -3.37 -10.21 0.87
N ALA A 597 -4.18 -10.22 1.92
CA ALA A 597 -4.62 -11.46 2.56
C ALA A 597 -5.46 -12.33 1.62
N GLN A 598 -6.42 -11.73 0.91
CA GLN A 598 -7.29 -12.44 -0.02
C GLN A 598 -6.50 -12.96 -1.24
N ASN A 599 -5.61 -12.13 -1.81
CA ASN A 599 -4.83 -12.51 -2.97
C ASN A 599 -3.69 -13.47 -2.62
N LEU A 600 -2.93 -13.30 -1.54
CA LEU A 600 -1.77 -14.15 -1.28
C LEU A 600 -2.05 -15.35 -0.40
N LEU A 601 -3.03 -15.26 0.51
CA LEU A 601 -3.34 -16.32 1.47
C LEU A 601 -4.73 -16.92 1.27
N GLY A 602 -5.57 -16.36 0.40
CA GLY A 602 -6.91 -16.87 0.15
C GLY A 602 -7.77 -16.82 1.41
N LEU A 603 -7.64 -15.76 2.22
CA LEU A 603 -8.41 -15.58 3.46
C LEU A 603 -9.26 -14.32 3.39
N THR A 604 -10.53 -14.44 3.81
CA THR A 604 -11.44 -13.32 3.99
C THR A 604 -11.40 -12.86 5.44
N MET A 605 -10.95 -11.64 5.67
CA MET A 605 -10.75 -11.09 7.02
C MET A 605 -11.56 -9.82 7.29
N GLN A 606 -12.38 -9.34 6.35
CA GLN A 606 -13.06 -8.04 6.43
C GLN A 606 -13.95 -7.92 7.68
N CYS A 607 -14.68 -8.97 8.05
CA CYS A 607 -15.51 -8.98 9.26
C CYS A 607 -14.67 -8.81 10.54
N CYS A 608 -13.41 -9.26 10.51
CA CYS A 608 -12.48 -9.20 11.65
C CYS A 608 -12.14 -7.77 12.05
N LYS A 609 -12.39 -6.78 11.18
CA LYS A 609 -12.24 -5.35 11.50
C LYS A 609 -13.04 -4.96 12.75
N CYS A 610 -14.22 -5.54 12.96
CA CYS A 610 -15.14 -5.12 14.01
C CYS A 610 -15.21 -6.08 15.20
N HIS A 611 -15.01 -7.39 14.98
CA HIS A 611 -15.12 -8.45 15.98
C HIS A 611 -14.35 -9.69 15.52
N ASP A 612 -14.09 -10.67 16.39
CA ASP A 612 -13.46 -11.94 15.99
C ASP A 612 -14.28 -12.66 14.91
N HIS A 613 -13.62 -13.34 13.98
CA HIS A 613 -14.35 -14.05 12.93
C HIS A 613 -15.26 -15.12 13.55
N LYS A 614 -16.50 -15.25 13.03
CA LYS A 614 -17.51 -16.16 13.58
C LYS A 614 -17.10 -17.65 13.52
N PHE A 615 -16.45 -18.05 12.42
CA PHE A 615 -16.07 -19.44 12.13
C PHE A 615 -14.57 -19.68 11.97
N GLU A 616 -13.87 -18.78 11.27
CA GLU A 616 -12.41 -18.85 11.14
C GLU A 616 -11.69 -18.64 12.49
N PRO A 617 -10.54 -19.31 12.71
CA PRO A 617 -9.64 -19.05 13.82
C PRO A 617 -8.82 -17.76 13.59
N ILE A 618 -9.48 -16.67 13.20
CA ILE A 618 -8.89 -15.36 12.95
C ILE A 618 -9.56 -14.36 13.88
N SER A 619 -8.78 -13.83 14.83
CA SER A 619 -9.24 -12.82 15.76
C SER A 619 -9.26 -11.42 15.15
N GLN A 620 -10.04 -10.50 15.73
CA GLN A 620 -9.94 -9.07 15.44
C GLN A 620 -8.51 -8.56 15.71
N ARG A 621 -7.85 -9.10 16.73
CA ARG A 621 -6.43 -8.81 16.98
C ARG A 621 -5.57 -9.18 15.77
N ASP A 622 -5.72 -10.38 15.22
CA ASP A 622 -4.94 -10.81 14.06
C ASP A 622 -5.18 -9.91 12.84
N TYR A 623 -6.41 -9.40 12.65
CA TYR A 623 -6.70 -8.41 11.59
C TYR A 623 -5.82 -7.16 11.71
N TYR A 624 -5.72 -6.59 12.91
CA TYR A 624 -4.92 -5.40 13.13
C TYR A 624 -3.42 -5.68 13.14
N ARG A 625 -2.97 -6.86 13.60
CA ARG A 625 -1.57 -7.30 13.47
C ARG A 625 -1.15 -7.43 12.01
N PHE A 626 -2.00 -8.04 11.18
CA PHE A 626 -1.74 -8.18 9.76
C PHE A 626 -1.72 -6.81 9.06
N THR A 627 -2.68 -5.94 9.38
CA THR A 627 -2.76 -4.57 8.86
C THR A 627 -1.55 -3.73 9.28
N ALA A 628 -1.02 -3.92 10.49
CA ALA A 628 0.13 -3.17 10.99
C ALA A 628 1.37 -3.30 10.11
N ASN A 629 1.55 -4.42 9.39
CA ASN A 629 2.65 -4.59 8.43
C ASN A 629 2.67 -3.51 7.34
N PHE A 630 1.53 -2.90 7.01
CA PHE A 630 1.39 -1.86 5.99
C PHE A 630 1.35 -0.44 6.55
N SER A 631 1.29 -0.29 7.88
CA SER A 631 1.12 1.00 8.56
C SER A 631 2.29 1.96 8.37
N GLY A 632 3.51 1.45 8.14
CA GLY A 632 4.68 2.26 7.80
C GLY A 632 4.57 2.94 6.44
N ALA A 633 3.92 2.30 5.46
CA ALA A 633 3.70 2.83 4.12
C ALA A 633 2.39 3.64 4.01
N TRP A 634 1.35 3.23 4.74
CA TRP A 634 0.00 3.79 4.71
C TRP A 634 -0.40 4.36 6.07
N GLN A 635 0.45 5.22 6.64
CA GLN A 635 0.24 5.82 7.97
C GLN A 635 -0.90 6.86 7.92
N PRO A 636 -2.07 6.62 8.55
CA PRO A 636 -3.22 7.54 8.42
C PRO A 636 -2.96 8.96 8.97
N LYS A 637 -2.02 9.10 9.92
CA LYS A 637 -1.61 10.39 10.49
C LYS A 637 -0.52 11.10 9.69
N ASP A 638 0.30 10.38 8.94
CA ASP A 638 1.38 10.88 8.08
C ASP A 638 1.09 10.49 6.63
N TRP A 639 -0.09 10.87 6.17
CA TRP A 639 -0.63 10.38 4.91
C TRP A 639 0.01 11.07 3.71
N LEU A 640 0.54 10.29 2.78
CA LEU A 640 0.88 10.76 1.44
C LEU A 640 -0.29 10.57 0.49
N LYS A 641 -0.71 11.65 -0.16
CA LYS A 641 -1.69 11.64 -1.24
C LYS A 641 -1.18 10.85 -2.45
N PRO A 642 -2.08 10.46 -3.38
CA PRO A 642 -1.71 9.69 -4.56
C PRO A 642 -0.59 10.31 -5.43
N ASP A 643 -0.54 11.63 -5.54
CA ASP A 643 0.43 12.42 -6.32
C ASP A 643 1.78 12.59 -5.61
N GLU A 644 1.83 12.45 -4.29
CA GLU A 644 3.06 12.46 -3.48
C GLU A 644 3.80 11.11 -3.51
N ARG A 645 3.18 10.09 -4.12
CA ARG A 645 3.74 8.74 -4.31
C ARG A 645 4.23 8.49 -5.73
N GLU A 646 4.37 9.55 -6.52
CA GLU A 646 4.96 9.51 -7.86
C GLU A 646 6.47 9.76 -7.75
N ILE A 647 7.28 8.84 -8.28
CA ILE A 647 8.73 8.95 -8.30
C ILE A 647 9.19 9.22 -9.73
N ARG A 648 10.00 10.27 -9.93
CA ARG A 648 10.68 10.50 -11.20
C ARG A 648 11.90 9.58 -11.28
N ILE A 649 11.93 8.71 -12.29
CA ILE A 649 13.00 7.73 -12.50
C ILE A 649 14.08 8.17 -13.48
N MET A 650 13.88 9.33 -14.11
CA MET A 650 14.88 10.04 -14.91
C MET A 650 15.77 10.89 -13.99
N GLY A 651 17.07 10.92 -14.29
CA GLY A 651 18.03 11.74 -13.54
C GLY A 651 17.85 13.23 -13.82
N ASP A 652 18.26 14.08 -12.88
CA ASP A 652 18.12 15.54 -13.01
C ASP A 652 18.86 16.09 -14.25
N ASP A 653 20.04 15.55 -14.55
CA ASP A 653 20.83 15.92 -15.75
C ASP A 653 20.12 15.52 -17.05
N GLU A 654 19.46 14.37 -17.07
CA GLU A 654 18.70 13.86 -18.22
C GLU A 654 17.50 14.76 -18.49
N VAL A 655 16.75 15.12 -17.43
CA VAL A 655 15.61 16.04 -17.53
C VAL A 655 16.05 17.43 -17.98
N ALA A 656 17.11 17.98 -17.38
CA ALA A 656 17.67 19.27 -17.78
C ALA A 656 18.10 19.28 -19.26
N GLY A 657 18.64 18.15 -19.76
CA GLY A 657 18.95 17.95 -21.17
C GLY A 657 17.72 18.06 -22.07
N TYR A 658 16.63 17.37 -21.73
CA TYR A 658 15.36 17.43 -22.46
C TYR A 658 14.70 18.82 -22.38
N GLU A 659 14.69 19.46 -21.22
CA GLU A 659 14.15 20.81 -21.05
C GLU A 659 14.94 21.84 -21.88
N LYS A 660 16.26 21.71 -21.93
CA LYS A 660 17.11 22.56 -22.78
C LYS A 660 16.76 22.38 -24.27
N GLN A 661 16.66 21.13 -24.74
CA GLN A 661 16.26 20.84 -26.12
C GLN A 661 14.87 21.41 -26.44
N LYS A 662 13.89 21.18 -25.56
CA LYS A 662 12.54 21.74 -25.67
C LYS A 662 12.57 23.27 -25.78
N ASN A 663 13.32 23.96 -24.92
CA ASN A 663 13.43 25.42 -24.95
C ASN A 663 14.10 25.93 -26.24
N THR A 664 15.08 25.19 -26.78
CA THR A 664 15.69 25.51 -28.08
C THR A 664 14.67 25.37 -29.21
N LEU A 665 13.96 24.24 -29.30
CA LEU A 665 12.92 24.01 -30.30
C LEU A 665 11.78 25.03 -30.18
N GLN A 666 11.37 25.37 -28.96
CA GLN A 666 10.33 26.37 -28.73
C GLN A 666 10.77 27.76 -29.19
N SER A 667 12.02 28.14 -28.92
CA SER A 667 12.58 29.42 -29.38
C SER A 667 12.64 29.50 -30.92
N GLU A 668 12.90 28.38 -31.60
CA GLU A 668 12.86 28.28 -33.05
C GLU A 668 11.43 28.43 -33.59
N ILE A 669 10.46 27.73 -33.00
CA ILE A 669 9.03 27.91 -33.32
C ILE A 669 8.61 29.36 -33.13
N ASP A 670 8.94 29.97 -31.98
CA ASP A 670 8.57 31.35 -31.67
C ASP A 670 9.15 32.32 -32.70
N SER A 671 10.40 32.10 -33.15
CA SER A 671 11.03 32.89 -34.20
C SER A 671 10.34 32.76 -35.56
N LEU A 672 9.92 31.54 -35.94
CA LEU A 672 9.16 31.29 -37.18
C LEU A 672 7.74 31.89 -37.12
N ILE A 673 7.06 31.73 -35.97
CA ILE A 673 5.73 32.29 -35.72
C ILE A 673 5.77 33.82 -35.72
N GLU A 674 6.83 34.44 -35.21
CA GLU A 674 6.95 35.90 -35.17
C GLU A 674 6.92 36.52 -36.58
N VAL A 675 7.49 35.86 -37.59
CA VAL A 675 7.42 36.31 -38.99
C VAL A 675 5.96 36.41 -39.47
N GLY A 676 5.16 35.38 -39.21
CA GLY A 676 3.73 35.37 -39.54
C GLY A 676 2.93 36.37 -38.70
N ARG A 677 3.28 36.50 -37.41
CA ARG A 677 2.67 37.48 -36.51
C ARG A 677 2.87 38.89 -37.03
N GLN A 678 4.08 39.26 -37.46
CA GLN A 678 4.37 40.57 -38.05
C GLN A 678 3.59 40.81 -39.35
N ALA A 679 3.42 39.78 -40.20
CA ALA A 679 2.60 39.87 -41.39
C ALA A 679 1.11 40.11 -41.06
N LEU A 680 0.59 39.43 -40.04
CA LEU A 680 -0.79 39.57 -39.58
C LEU A 680 -1.01 40.94 -38.89
N ILE A 681 -0.07 41.39 -38.07
CA ILE A 681 -0.02 42.73 -37.49
C ILE A 681 -0.10 43.78 -38.61
N LYS A 682 0.74 43.68 -39.65
CA LYS A 682 0.75 44.62 -40.79
C LYS A 682 -0.60 44.63 -41.53
N LYS A 683 -1.22 43.46 -41.72
CA LYS A 683 -2.55 43.33 -42.35
C LYS A 683 -3.65 43.96 -41.48
N THR A 684 -3.62 43.71 -40.18
CA THR A 684 -4.58 44.28 -39.22
C THR A 684 -4.44 45.80 -39.12
N TYR A 685 -3.21 46.33 -39.14
CA TYR A 685 -2.96 47.78 -39.22
C TYR A 685 -3.58 48.43 -40.46
N ALA A 686 -3.54 47.77 -41.62
CA ALA A 686 -4.15 48.28 -42.85
C ALA A 686 -5.68 48.46 -42.76
N GLY A 687 -6.34 47.79 -41.81
CA GLY A 687 -7.78 47.94 -41.53
C GLY A 687 -8.15 49.07 -40.56
N ILE A 688 -7.15 49.74 -39.97
CA ILE A 688 -7.34 50.85 -39.03
C ILE A 688 -7.17 52.18 -39.78
N PRO A 689 -7.97 53.23 -39.50
CA PRO A 689 -7.75 54.55 -40.10
C PRO A 689 -6.33 55.08 -39.83
N ALA A 690 -5.65 55.55 -40.88
CA ALA A 690 -4.25 56.00 -40.82
C ALA A 690 -3.98 57.06 -39.74
N VAL A 691 -4.96 57.90 -39.43
CA VAL A 691 -4.89 58.95 -38.41
C VAL A 691 -4.67 58.39 -37.00
N LEU A 692 -5.04 57.13 -36.74
CA LEU A 692 -4.95 56.49 -35.43
C LEU A 692 -3.71 55.60 -35.26
N HIS A 693 -2.88 55.45 -36.31
CA HIS A 693 -1.76 54.50 -36.32
C HIS A 693 -0.67 54.86 -35.32
N ASP A 694 -0.20 56.11 -35.35
CA ASP A 694 0.89 56.58 -34.48
C ASP A 694 0.49 56.60 -33.01
N ASP A 695 -0.74 57.01 -32.72
CA ASP A 695 -1.29 57.06 -31.36
C ASP A 695 -1.45 55.65 -30.75
N LEU A 696 -1.88 54.67 -31.55
CA LEU A 696 -2.02 53.29 -31.12
C LEU A 696 -0.66 52.62 -30.88
N LEU A 697 0.33 52.87 -31.76
CA LEU A 697 1.70 52.37 -31.59
C LEU A 697 2.39 52.98 -30.36
N ALA A 698 2.18 54.27 -30.10
CA ALA A 698 2.67 54.92 -28.90
C ALA A 698 1.99 54.36 -27.64
N ALA A 699 0.68 54.13 -27.68
CA ALA A 699 -0.10 53.59 -26.56
C ALA A 699 0.31 52.15 -26.18
N GLN A 700 0.60 51.29 -27.16
CA GLN A 700 1.00 49.89 -26.91
C GLN A 700 2.37 49.77 -26.23
N LYS A 701 3.28 50.73 -26.45
CA LYS A 701 4.61 50.77 -25.82
C LYS A 701 4.58 51.23 -24.36
N ILE A 702 3.45 51.73 -23.88
CA ILE A 702 3.27 52.22 -22.52
C ILE A 702 2.60 51.12 -21.67
N ALA A 703 3.13 50.86 -20.48
CA ALA A 703 2.55 49.91 -19.52
C ALA A 703 1.09 50.28 -19.21
N LYS A 704 0.20 49.27 -19.06
CA LYS A 704 -1.27 49.45 -18.98
C LYS A 704 -1.69 50.47 -17.92
N GLU A 705 -0.95 50.52 -16.82
CA GLU A 705 -1.17 51.35 -15.64
C GLU A 705 -0.76 52.81 -15.85
N LYS A 706 0.08 53.07 -16.87
CA LYS A 706 0.64 54.39 -17.19
C LYS A 706 0.00 55.02 -18.44
N ARG A 707 -0.99 54.36 -19.05
CA ARG A 707 -1.70 54.85 -20.23
C ARG A 707 -2.68 55.96 -19.84
N SER A 708 -2.75 57.03 -20.64
CA SER A 708 -3.81 58.03 -20.54
C SER A 708 -5.18 57.43 -20.89
N GLU A 709 -6.29 58.08 -20.52
CA GLU A 709 -7.64 57.58 -20.82
C GLU A 709 -7.88 57.33 -22.32
N VAL A 710 -7.31 58.19 -23.19
CA VAL A 710 -7.37 57.98 -24.65
C VAL A 710 -6.57 56.75 -25.09
N GLN A 711 -5.39 56.54 -24.50
CA GLN A 711 -4.55 55.37 -24.80
C GLN A 711 -5.16 54.07 -24.28
N LYS A 712 -5.85 54.10 -23.12
CA LYS A 712 -6.64 52.98 -22.62
C LYS A 712 -7.77 52.65 -23.58
N TYR A 713 -8.57 53.64 -23.97
CA TYR A 713 -9.65 53.45 -24.95
C TYR A 713 -9.15 52.86 -26.28
N LEU A 714 -8.05 53.37 -26.83
CA LEU A 714 -7.45 52.86 -28.08
C LEU A 714 -6.94 51.42 -27.92
N THR A 715 -6.31 51.08 -26.80
CA THR A 715 -5.80 49.72 -26.55
C THR A 715 -6.88 48.73 -26.12
N GLU A 716 -7.99 49.17 -25.53
CA GLU A 716 -9.17 48.33 -25.28
C GLU A 716 -9.95 48.07 -26.57
N LYS A 717 -10.14 49.10 -27.40
CA LYS A 717 -10.91 49.01 -28.64
C LYS A 717 -10.18 48.24 -29.75
N PHE A 718 -8.85 48.36 -29.83
CA PHE A 718 -8.06 47.77 -30.91
C PHE A 718 -6.93 46.84 -30.45
N GLY A 719 -6.57 46.82 -29.16
CA GLY A 719 -5.39 46.10 -28.68
C GLY A 719 -5.55 44.57 -28.62
N GLU A 720 -6.74 44.07 -28.28
CA GLU A 720 -7.03 42.62 -28.36
C GLU A 720 -6.92 42.11 -29.81
N THR A 721 -7.16 42.97 -30.81
CA THR A 721 -7.05 42.66 -32.24
C THR A 721 -5.60 42.37 -32.69
N PHE A 722 -4.59 42.65 -31.86
CA PHE A 722 -3.17 42.33 -32.15
C PHE A 722 -2.65 41.12 -31.37
N ASN A 723 -3.47 40.48 -30.54
CA ASN A 723 -3.09 39.26 -29.82
C ASN A 723 -3.48 38.02 -30.64
N PHE A 724 -2.56 37.57 -31.50
CA PHE A 724 -2.78 36.40 -32.34
C PHE A 724 -2.25 35.12 -31.68
N ASN A 725 -3.06 34.09 -31.55
CA ASN A 725 -2.58 32.76 -31.14
C ASN A 725 -1.88 32.05 -32.32
N GLN A 726 -1.17 30.96 -32.02
CA GLN A 726 -0.43 30.20 -33.05
C GLN A 726 -1.34 29.74 -34.20
N ALA A 727 -2.55 29.27 -33.92
CA ALA A 727 -3.50 28.80 -34.95
C ALA A 727 -3.95 29.92 -35.90
N GLN A 728 -4.04 31.17 -35.43
CA GLN A 728 -4.34 32.34 -36.25
C GLN A 728 -3.14 32.79 -37.10
N VAL A 729 -1.92 32.56 -36.62
CA VAL A 729 -0.68 32.93 -37.32
C VAL A 729 -0.30 31.90 -38.39
N MET A 730 -0.49 30.60 -38.12
CA MET A 730 -0.09 29.50 -39.02
C MET A 730 -0.51 29.68 -40.48
N PRO A 731 -1.75 30.10 -40.82
CA PRO A 731 -2.17 30.29 -42.22
C PRO A 731 -1.44 31.41 -42.96
N THR A 732 -0.77 32.33 -42.25
CA THR A 732 -0.02 33.45 -42.85
C THR A 732 1.40 33.08 -43.28
N LEU A 733 1.90 31.93 -42.82
CA LEU A 733 3.23 31.42 -43.12
C LEU A 733 3.26 30.68 -44.46
N ALA A 734 4.42 30.62 -45.10
CA ALA A 734 4.63 29.77 -46.28
C ALA A 734 4.42 28.28 -45.92
N ARG A 735 3.97 27.46 -46.89
CA ARG A 735 3.69 26.02 -46.68
C ARG A 735 4.89 25.28 -46.07
N GLU A 736 6.10 25.59 -46.51
CA GLU A 736 7.35 25.01 -45.99
C GLU A 736 7.56 25.36 -44.50
N THR A 737 7.37 26.63 -44.12
CA THR A 737 7.46 27.08 -42.73
C THR A 737 6.37 26.46 -41.85
N GLN A 738 5.15 26.27 -42.37
CA GLN A 738 4.07 25.58 -41.64
C GLN A 738 4.44 24.11 -41.35
N LEU A 739 5.02 23.42 -42.34
CA LEU A 739 5.48 22.04 -42.17
C LEU A 739 6.62 21.98 -41.14
N GLU A 740 7.52 22.96 -41.15
CA GLU A 740 8.63 23.02 -40.21
C GLU A 740 8.16 23.28 -38.76
N VAL A 741 7.25 24.24 -38.56
CA VAL A 741 6.62 24.47 -37.25
C VAL A 741 5.91 23.21 -36.76
N THR A 742 5.24 22.48 -37.66
CA THR A 742 4.58 21.21 -37.33
C THR A 742 5.60 20.14 -36.91
N ARG A 743 6.72 20.01 -37.65
CA ARG A 743 7.82 19.09 -37.31
C ARG A 743 8.41 19.40 -35.94
N LEU A 744 8.79 20.65 -35.68
CA LEU A 744 9.34 21.10 -34.41
C LEU A 744 8.34 20.90 -33.24
N THR A 745 7.06 21.20 -33.48
CA THR A 745 5.99 20.96 -32.49
C THR A 745 5.88 19.46 -32.16
N ASN A 746 5.98 18.59 -33.17
CA ASN A 746 5.97 17.14 -32.96
C ASN A 746 7.20 16.66 -32.18
N GLU A 747 8.37 17.25 -32.39
CA GLU A 747 9.58 16.96 -31.60
C GLU A 747 9.44 17.41 -30.14
N ILE A 748 8.89 18.61 -29.90
CA ILE A 748 8.55 19.06 -28.54
C ILE A 748 7.55 18.10 -27.89
N ASN A 749 6.52 17.65 -28.62
CA ASN A 749 5.54 16.70 -28.13
C ASN A 749 6.18 15.33 -27.81
N ALA A 750 7.15 14.87 -28.61
CA ALA A 750 7.90 13.65 -28.34
C ALA A 750 8.78 13.78 -27.08
N ILE A 751 9.41 14.93 -26.88
CA ILE A 751 10.17 15.24 -25.65
C ILE A 751 9.23 15.28 -24.44
N ASN A 752 8.11 16.00 -24.51
CA ASN A 752 7.11 16.05 -23.44
C ASN A 752 6.60 14.64 -23.11
N SER A 753 6.29 13.83 -24.13
CA SER A 753 5.89 12.44 -23.94
C SER A 753 6.97 11.60 -23.26
N THR A 754 8.24 11.82 -23.59
CA THR A 754 9.38 11.14 -22.94
C THR A 754 9.46 11.54 -21.46
N LEU A 755 9.40 12.83 -21.16
CA LEU A 755 9.40 13.35 -19.78
C LEU A 755 8.19 12.83 -18.97
N ASP A 756 7.00 12.81 -19.57
CA ASP A 756 5.78 12.28 -18.95
C ASP A 756 5.87 10.77 -18.68
N GLN A 757 6.63 10.04 -19.50
CA GLN A 757 6.92 8.63 -19.28
C GLN A 757 7.97 8.41 -18.19
N GLY A 758 8.70 9.45 -17.76
CA GLY A 758 9.75 9.38 -16.73
C GLY A 758 9.28 9.14 -15.29
N TRP A 759 8.01 8.81 -15.10
CA TRP A 759 7.39 8.62 -13.78
C TRP A 759 7.06 7.15 -13.52
N VAL A 760 7.08 6.78 -12.23
CA VAL A 760 6.55 5.52 -11.69
C VAL A 760 5.69 5.81 -10.47
N GLN A 761 4.74 4.93 -10.19
CA GLN A 761 4.10 4.88 -8.88
C GLN A 761 4.94 3.93 -8.00
N ALA A 762 5.08 4.24 -6.72
CA ALA A 762 5.74 3.34 -5.76
C ALA A 762 5.09 3.46 -4.37
N VAL A 763 5.25 2.43 -3.56
CA VAL A 763 4.84 2.41 -2.14
C VAL A 763 6.07 2.12 -1.32
N TYR A 764 6.32 3.02 -0.38
CA TYR A 764 7.48 2.99 0.48
C TYR A 764 7.11 3.49 1.87
N ASP A 765 7.90 3.11 2.86
CA ASP A 765 7.66 3.53 4.25
C ASP A 765 7.97 5.03 4.40
N VAL A 766 7.07 5.80 5.00
CA VAL A 766 7.11 7.28 4.98
C VAL A 766 7.77 7.91 6.20
N GLY A 767 8.21 7.11 7.17
CA GLY A 767 8.82 7.59 8.43
C GLY A 767 8.29 6.84 9.66
N SER A 768 8.44 7.45 10.85
CA SER A 768 8.29 6.83 12.18
C SER A 768 7.23 5.73 12.25
N ILE A 769 7.65 4.51 12.58
CA ILE A 769 6.74 3.41 12.89
C ILE A 769 5.89 3.85 14.09
N ARG A 770 4.60 4.11 13.85
CA ARG A 770 3.67 4.44 14.91
C ARG A 770 2.99 3.15 15.39
N PRO A 771 2.68 3.04 16.70
CA PRO A 771 1.88 1.93 17.21
C PRO A 771 0.58 1.76 16.45
N THR A 772 0.24 0.51 16.09
CA THR A 772 -1.07 0.15 15.56
C THR A 772 -1.92 -0.38 16.71
N PHE A 773 -3.21 -0.05 16.73
CA PHE A 773 -4.14 -0.46 17.78
C PHE A 773 -5.29 -1.25 17.18
N VAL A 774 -5.83 -2.20 17.96
CA VAL A 774 -7.15 -2.78 17.68
C VAL A 774 -8.18 -1.67 17.76
N LEU A 775 -8.98 -1.45 16.71
CA LEU A 775 -10.04 -0.44 16.74
C LEU A 775 -11.34 -1.07 17.22
N ARG A 776 -11.90 -0.58 18.32
CA ARG A 776 -13.15 -1.12 18.87
C ARG A 776 -14.28 -0.90 17.85
N ARG A 777 -14.94 -1.99 17.41
CA ARG A 777 -15.93 -1.98 16.32
C ARG A 777 -15.41 -1.37 15.00
N GLY A 778 -14.10 -1.38 14.77
CA GLY A 778 -13.49 -0.76 13.60
C GLY A 778 -13.44 0.77 13.61
N GLU A 779 -13.81 1.41 14.72
CA GLU A 779 -13.87 2.87 14.85
C GLU A 779 -12.50 3.45 15.19
N HIS A 780 -11.91 4.22 14.27
CA HIS A 780 -10.57 4.80 14.40
C HIS A 780 -10.42 5.80 15.56
N GLU A 781 -11.53 6.33 16.06
CA GLU A 781 -11.58 7.22 17.24
C GLU A 781 -11.56 6.44 18.56
N LYS A 782 -11.77 5.11 18.53
CA LYS A 782 -11.84 4.24 19.71
C LYS A 782 -10.74 3.15 19.68
N PRO A 783 -9.45 3.53 19.70
CA PRO A 783 -8.36 2.56 19.79
C PRO A 783 -8.41 1.78 21.11
N GLY A 784 -8.15 0.48 21.02
CA GLY A 784 -8.04 -0.49 22.10
C GLY A 784 -6.58 -0.86 22.38
N ALA A 785 -6.29 -2.16 22.47
CA ALA A 785 -4.95 -2.66 22.72
C ALA A 785 -3.99 -2.39 21.55
N GLU A 786 -2.73 -2.08 21.87
CA GLU A 786 -1.66 -1.99 20.87
C GLU A 786 -1.38 -3.40 20.31
N VAL A 787 -1.04 -3.46 19.02
CA VAL A 787 -0.63 -4.69 18.33
C VAL A 787 0.69 -4.47 17.62
N GLN A 788 1.54 -5.50 17.67
CA GLN A 788 2.73 -5.58 16.84
C GLN A 788 2.39 -6.19 15.48
N ALA A 789 3.11 -5.76 14.45
CA ALA A 789 3.01 -6.33 13.11
C ALA A 789 3.29 -7.85 13.14
N GLY A 790 2.55 -8.61 12.35
CA GLY A 790 2.72 -10.06 12.25
C GLY A 790 1.69 -10.73 11.36
N ILE A 791 1.81 -12.04 11.19
CA ILE A 791 0.85 -12.88 10.46
C ILE A 791 -0.30 -13.31 11.41
N PHE A 792 -1.33 -13.95 10.85
CA PHE A 792 -2.43 -14.52 11.64
C PHE A 792 -1.91 -15.57 12.62
N SER A 793 -2.32 -15.50 13.89
CA SER A 793 -1.86 -16.41 14.96
C SER A 793 -2.00 -17.90 14.61
N VAL A 794 -3.05 -18.28 13.88
CA VAL A 794 -3.26 -19.67 13.41
C VAL A 794 -2.18 -20.16 12.43
N LEU A 795 -1.46 -19.25 11.76
CA LEU A 795 -0.39 -19.56 10.83
C LEU A 795 1.02 -19.40 11.44
N GLU A 796 1.12 -18.87 12.66
CA GLU A 796 2.41 -18.62 13.31
C GLU A 796 3.08 -19.93 13.75
N ARG A 797 4.37 -20.07 13.44
CA ARG A 797 5.20 -21.10 14.09
C ARG A 797 5.48 -20.70 15.53
N PRO A 798 5.58 -21.65 16.48
CA PRO A 798 6.14 -21.36 17.79
C PRO A 798 7.54 -20.78 17.59
N PRO A 799 7.87 -19.62 18.20
CA PRO A 799 9.23 -19.13 18.12
C PRO A 799 10.16 -20.18 18.71
N ILE A 800 11.14 -20.64 17.92
CA ILE A 800 12.37 -21.20 18.48
C ILE A 800 12.90 -20.05 19.34
N ALA A 801 13.09 -20.29 20.64
CA ALA A 801 13.53 -19.29 21.59
C ALA A 801 14.86 -18.66 21.15
N GLN A 802 14.78 -17.62 20.33
CA GLN A 802 15.79 -16.62 20.21
C GLN A 802 15.26 -15.43 21.00
N PRO A 803 15.96 -14.98 22.05
CA PRO A 803 15.61 -13.73 22.67
C PRO A 803 15.64 -12.67 21.57
N GLN A 804 14.51 -12.03 21.32
CA GLN A 804 14.51 -10.79 20.56
C GLN A 804 15.40 -9.83 21.35
N ASP A 805 16.60 -9.61 20.84
CA ASP A 805 17.47 -8.57 21.34
C ASP A 805 16.81 -7.25 20.96
N SER A 806 15.99 -6.72 21.86
CA SER A 806 15.29 -5.44 21.71
C SER A 806 16.27 -4.25 21.60
N SER A 807 17.58 -4.51 21.66
CA SER A 807 18.66 -3.54 21.52
C SER A 807 18.98 -3.17 20.07
N ASN A 808 18.39 -3.86 19.08
CA ASN A 808 18.48 -3.48 17.67
C ASN A 808 17.07 -3.51 17.04
N PRO A 809 16.35 -2.36 16.95
CA PRO A 809 15.20 -2.29 16.05
C PRO A 809 15.72 -2.61 14.65
N SER A 810 15.38 -3.80 14.13
CA SER A 810 15.85 -4.20 12.81
C SER A 810 15.50 -3.08 11.84
N THR A 811 16.48 -2.58 11.12
CA THR A 811 16.30 -1.59 10.04
C THR A 811 15.51 -2.17 8.85
N ALA A 812 14.98 -3.39 8.97
CA ALA A 812 14.19 -4.06 7.95
C ALA A 812 12.72 -3.59 8.01
N SER A 813 12.14 -3.30 6.84
CA SER A 813 10.71 -2.95 6.72
C SER A 813 9.83 -4.12 7.19
N GLN A 814 8.76 -3.82 7.94
CA GLN A 814 7.74 -4.80 8.38
C GLN A 814 7.13 -5.56 7.18
N ARG A 815 6.99 -4.89 6.02
CA ARG A 815 6.52 -5.52 4.79
C ARG A 815 7.48 -6.59 4.26
N LEU A 816 8.79 -6.37 4.43
CA LEU A 816 9.81 -7.33 4.01
C LEU A 816 9.78 -8.58 4.91
N GLU A 817 9.61 -8.40 6.21
CA GLU A 817 9.45 -9.51 7.16
C GLU A 817 8.19 -10.33 6.84
N LEU A 818 7.05 -9.68 6.60
CA LEU A 818 5.83 -10.35 6.16
C LEU A 818 6.05 -11.16 4.87
N ALA A 819 6.73 -10.57 3.88
CA ALA A 819 7.05 -11.25 2.64
C ALA A 819 7.97 -12.47 2.85
N GLN A 820 8.92 -12.40 3.78
CA GLN A 820 9.76 -13.53 4.15
C GLN A 820 8.96 -14.65 4.82
N GLN A 821 8.01 -14.32 5.71
CA GLN A 821 7.12 -15.31 6.32
C GLN A 821 6.22 -15.99 5.28
N MET A 822 5.63 -15.22 4.35
CA MET A 822 4.81 -15.75 3.25
C MET A 822 5.60 -16.61 2.25
N THR A 823 6.92 -16.48 2.23
CA THR A 823 7.82 -17.25 1.35
C THR A 823 8.67 -18.28 2.11
N ASP A 824 8.41 -18.51 3.39
CA ASP A 824 8.90 -19.68 4.12
C ASP A 824 8.00 -20.88 3.79
N TRP A 825 8.31 -21.55 2.69
CA TRP A 825 7.55 -22.70 2.16
C TRP A 825 7.48 -23.91 3.10
N SER A 826 8.30 -23.94 4.15
CA SER A 826 8.25 -25.00 5.16
C SER A 826 7.19 -24.71 6.25
N SER A 827 6.76 -23.46 6.38
CA SER A 827 5.77 -23.01 7.36
C SER A 827 4.33 -23.21 6.87
N PRO A 828 3.34 -23.22 7.79
CA PRO A 828 1.93 -23.11 7.43
C PRO A 828 1.60 -21.92 6.52
N THR A 829 2.22 -20.75 6.79
CA THR A 829 1.99 -19.54 5.98
C THR A 829 2.43 -19.74 4.52
N GLY A 830 3.67 -20.21 4.30
CA GLY A 830 4.17 -20.47 2.95
C GLY A 830 3.44 -21.63 2.27
N ALA A 831 3.04 -22.66 3.02
CA ALA A 831 2.22 -23.76 2.52
C ALA A 831 0.86 -23.26 1.99
N LEU A 832 0.19 -22.39 2.74
CA LEU A 832 -1.06 -21.75 2.33
C LEU A 832 -0.87 -20.90 1.06
N ALA A 833 0.17 -20.07 1.00
CA ALA A 833 0.49 -19.27 -0.17
C ALA A 833 0.75 -20.14 -1.43
N ALA A 834 1.42 -21.28 -1.28
CA ALA A 834 1.64 -22.24 -2.37
C ALA A 834 0.34 -22.89 -2.85
N ARG A 835 -0.51 -23.36 -1.93
CA ARG A 835 -1.84 -23.94 -2.25
C ARG A 835 -2.71 -22.95 -3.01
N VAL A 836 -2.78 -21.72 -2.52
CA VAL A 836 -3.56 -20.64 -3.16
C VAL A 836 -3.04 -20.35 -4.56
N ARG A 837 -1.71 -20.22 -4.73
CA ARG A 837 -1.11 -19.96 -6.04
C ARG A 837 -1.41 -21.08 -7.04
N VAL A 838 -1.22 -22.33 -6.64
CA VAL A 838 -1.49 -23.52 -7.48
C VAL A 838 -2.97 -23.64 -7.82
N ASN A 839 -3.85 -23.42 -6.85
CA ASN A 839 -5.29 -23.48 -7.07
C ASN A 839 -5.76 -22.48 -8.14
N ARG A 840 -5.19 -21.27 -8.14
CA ARG A 840 -5.50 -20.29 -9.19
C ARG A 840 -4.96 -20.69 -10.55
N VAL A 841 -3.74 -21.23 -10.61
CA VAL A 841 -3.19 -21.79 -11.86
C VAL A 841 -4.12 -22.88 -12.41
N TRP A 842 -4.58 -23.79 -11.55
CA TRP A 842 -5.56 -24.81 -11.91
C TRP A 842 -6.87 -24.19 -12.40
N GLN A 843 -7.42 -23.22 -11.68
CA GLN A 843 -8.65 -22.51 -12.05
C GLN A 843 -8.57 -21.90 -13.46
N HIS A 844 -7.45 -21.31 -13.84
CA HIS A 844 -7.30 -20.72 -15.18
C HIS A 844 -7.18 -21.76 -16.30
N LEU A 845 -6.82 -23.02 -16.00
CA LEU A 845 -6.75 -24.12 -16.97
C LEU A 845 -8.01 -24.99 -17.01
N PHE A 846 -8.76 -25.07 -15.91
CA PHE A 846 -9.94 -25.94 -15.77
C PHE A 846 -11.25 -25.16 -15.58
N GLY A 847 -11.20 -23.83 -15.46
CA GLY A 847 -12.36 -22.95 -15.27
C GLY A 847 -12.80 -22.82 -13.81
N VAL A 848 -12.49 -23.82 -12.99
CA VAL A 848 -12.76 -23.85 -11.55
C VAL A 848 -11.54 -24.35 -10.79
N GLY A 849 -11.26 -23.78 -9.62
CA GLY A 849 -10.17 -24.24 -8.75
C GLY A 849 -10.48 -25.61 -8.14
N ILE A 850 -9.43 -26.31 -7.69
CA ILE A 850 -9.59 -27.51 -6.85
C ILE A 850 -10.35 -27.13 -5.57
N VAL A 851 -10.04 -25.96 -5.02
CA VAL A 851 -10.86 -25.22 -4.06
C VAL A 851 -11.64 -24.17 -4.86
N GLU A 852 -12.95 -24.39 -4.99
CA GLU A 852 -13.82 -23.54 -5.80
C GLU A 852 -13.86 -22.10 -5.30
N THR A 853 -13.85 -21.89 -3.97
CA THR A 853 -13.76 -20.55 -3.36
C THR A 853 -12.33 -20.02 -3.38
N ALA A 854 -11.88 -19.52 -4.53
CA ALA A 854 -10.50 -19.08 -4.76
C ALA A 854 -9.99 -17.98 -3.82
N ALA A 855 -10.91 -17.25 -3.18
CA ALA A 855 -10.64 -16.19 -2.22
C ALA A 855 -10.76 -16.62 -0.75
N ASN A 856 -11.25 -17.84 -0.47
CA ASN A 856 -11.52 -18.32 0.88
C ASN A 856 -11.17 -19.80 1.04
N PHE A 857 -10.01 -20.08 1.62
CA PHE A 857 -9.48 -21.38 2.00
C PHE A 857 -9.76 -21.71 3.47
N GLY A 858 -10.40 -20.80 4.21
CA GLY A 858 -10.77 -20.99 5.60
C GLY A 858 -11.88 -22.03 5.81
N VAL A 859 -12.28 -22.19 7.06
CA VAL A 859 -13.36 -23.09 7.53
C VAL A 859 -14.69 -22.82 6.83
N SER A 860 -14.99 -21.57 6.52
CA SER A 860 -16.19 -21.12 5.82
C SER A 860 -16.12 -21.28 4.29
N GLY A 861 -14.92 -21.56 3.76
CA GLY A 861 -14.68 -21.85 2.36
C GLY A 861 -15.07 -23.28 1.97
N MET A 862 -14.99 -23.57 0.67
CA MET A 862 -15.21 -24.92 0.15
C MET A 862 -13.97 -25.80 0.39
N LYS A 863 -14.21 -27.08 0.67
CA LYS A 863 -13.11 -28.07 0.74
C LYS A 863 -12.57 -28.36 -0.66
N PRO A 864 -11.28 -28.73 -0.79
CA PRO A 864 -10.72 -29.15 -2.07
C PRO A 864 -11.46 -30.39 -2.58
N THR A 865 -11.82 -30.41 -3.87
CA THR A 865 -12.41 -31.59 -4.52
C THR A 865 -11.41 -32.74 -4.57
N HIS A 866 -10.13 -32.41 -4.77
CA HIS A 866 -9.01 -33.35 -4.85
C HIS A 866 -7.86 -32.88 -3.94
N PRO A 867 -7.94 -33.11 -2.62
CA PRO A 867 -6.92 -32.64 -1.67
C PRO A 867 -5.51 -33.13 -2.01
N ASP A 868 -5.38 -34.40 -2.41
CA ASP A 868 -4.07 -34.97 -2.76
C ASP A 868 -3.47 -34.29 -4.00
N VAL A 869 -4.28 -33.95 -5.00
CA VAL A 869 -3.79 -33.22 -6.19
C VAL A 869 -3.34 -31.81 -5.82
N LEU A 870 -4.05 -31.12 -4.93
CA LEU A 870 -3.66 -29.81 -4.45
C LEU A 870 -2.33 -29.86 -3.67
N GLU A 871 -2.19 -30.80 -2.73
CA GLU A 871 -0.95 -30.98 -1.96
C GLU A 871 0.23 -31.38 -2.85
N HIS A 872 0.00 -32.28 -3.82
CA HIS A 872 1.00 -32.71 -4.79
C HIS A 872 1.50 -31.54 -5.63
N LEU A 873 0.59 -30.77 -6.23
CA LEU A 873 0.95 -29.64 -7.08
C LEU A 873 1.60 -28.50 -6.29
N ALA A 874 1.14 -28.22 -5.06
CA ALA A 874 1.79 -27.25 -4.17
C ALA A 874 3.22 -27.69 -3.80
N SER A 875 3.42 -28.98 -3.50
CA SER A 875 4.74 -29.55 -3.24
C SER A 875 5.64 -29.55 -4.49
N TYR A 876 5.08 -29.88 -5.66
CA TYR A 876 5.75 -29.81 -6.95
C TYR A 876 6.22 -28.38 -7.22
N PHE A 877 5.36 -27.39 -7.04
CA PHE A 877 5.69 -25.98 -7.23
C PHE A 877 6.85 -25.53 -6.33
N VAL A 878 6.83 -25.89 -5.05
CA VAL A 878 7.91 -25.56 -4.10
C VAL A 878 9.23 -26.23 -4.51
N THR A 879 9.20 -27.51 -4.85
CA THR A 879 10.40 -28.28 -5.24
C THR A 879 10.98 -27.85 -6.60
N HIS A 880 10.15 -27.34 -7.51
CA HIS A 880 10.54 -26.89 -8.86
C HIS A 880 10.77 -25.38 -8.94
N GLN A 881 11.60 -24.85 -8.03
CA GLN A 881 12.06 -23.45 -8.01
C GLN A 881 10.93 -22.39 -7.91
N ARG A 882 9.70 -22.77 -7.53
CA ARG A 882 8.53 -21.87 -7.47
C ARG A 882 8.29 -21.11 -8.77
N LYS A 883 8.56 -21.79 -9.89
CA LYS A 883 8.40 -21.25 -11.24
C LYS A 883 7.06 -21.66 -11.84
N LEU A 884 6.46 -20.76 -12.62
CA LEU A 884 5.12 -20.97 -13.18
C LEU A 884 5.18 -21.89 -14.39
N LYS A 885 6.13 -21.67 -15.31
CA LYS A 885 6.18 -22.44 -16.57
C LYS A 885 6.37 -23.95 -16.36
N PRO A 886 7.24 -24.42 -15.44
CA PRO A 886 7.35 -25.85 -15.14
C PRO A 886 6.07 -26.45 -14.54
N LEU A 887 5.36 -25.70 -13.69
CA LEU A 887 4.08 -26.12 -13.13
C LEU A 887 3.01 -26.25 -14.23
N LEU A 888 2.92 -25.26 -15.12
CA LEU A 888 2.00 -25.29 -16.25
C LEU A 888 2.28 -26.46 -17.19
N LYS A 889 3.56 -26.66 -17.55
CA LYS A 889 3.94 -27.79 -18.41
C LYS A 889 3.56 -29.12 -17.77
N HIS A 890 3.78 -29.28 -16.47
CA HIS A 890 3.43 -30.50 -15.73
C HIS A 890 1.91 -30.76 -15.75
N ILE A 891 1.09 -29.74 -15.48
CA ILE A 891 -0.37 -29.86 -15.56
C ILE A 891 -0.82 -30.14 -17.00
N MET A 892 -0.32 -29.39 -17.97
CA MET A 892 -0.81 -29.46 -19.36
C MET A 892 -0.39 -30.74 -20.08
N THR A 893 0.67 -31.43 -19.63
CA THR A 893 1.08 -32.74 -20.16
C THR A 893 0.34 -33.93 -19.54
N SER A 894 -0.47 -33.69 -18.50
CA SER A 894 -1.33 -34.70 -17.91
C SER A 894 -2.42 -35.15 -18.88
N GLN A 895 -2.78 -36.44 -18.82
CA GLN A 895 -3.96 -36.93 -19.52
C GLN A 895 -5.21 -36.17 -19.07
N VAL A 896 -5.32 -35.82 -17.78
CA VAL A 896 -6.43 -35.04 -17.19
C VAL A 896 -6.67 -33.73 -17.94
N TYR A 897 -5.61 -32.99 -18.28
CA TYR A 897 -5.74 -31.77 -19.07
C TYR A 897 -6.03 -32.05 -20.55
N MET A 898 -5.44 -33.11 -21.11
CA MET A 898 -5.50 -33.44 -22.54
C MET A 898 -6.79 -34.15 -22.98
N GLN A 899 -7.73 -34.43 -22.07
CA GLN A 899 -9.00 -35.10 -22.38
C GLN A 899 -9.86 -34.30 -23.37
N VAL A 900 -10.76 -34.99 -24.08
CA VAL A 900 -11.90 -34.36 -24.78
C VAL A 900 -12.87 -33.74 -23.78
N SER A 901 -13.59 -32.71 -24.21
CA SER A 901 -14.66 -32.07 -23.41
C SER A 901 -16.07 -32.57 -23.78
N THR A 902 -16.22 -33.31 -24.87
CA THR A 902 -17.52 -33.80 -25.35
C THR A 902 -17.95 -35.07 -24.63
N VAL A 903 -19.26 -35.19 -24.39
CA VAL A 903 -19.88 -36.42 -23.90
C VAL A 903 -20.09 -37.33 -25.11
N GLY A 904 -19.28 -38.38 -25.23
CA GLY A 904 -19.44 -39.39 -26.29
C GLY A 904 -20.53 -40.41 -25.95
N GLU A 905 -20.88 -41.25 -26.94
CA GLU A 905 -21.97 -42.24 -26.80
C GLU A 905 -21.59 -43.54 -26.06
N SER A 906 -20.34 -43.67 -25.57
CA SER A 906 -19.94 -44.88 -24.86
C SER A 906 -20.64 -44.99 -23.52
N GLU A 907 -21.03 -46.21 -23.13
CA GLU A 907 -21.71 -46.51 -21.86
C GLU A 907 -21.02 -45.90 -20.63
N GLN A 908 -19.69 -45.90 -20.61
CA GLN A 908 -18.91 -45.29 -19.53
C GLN A 908 -19.10 -43.77 -19.44
N LEU A 909 -19.07 -43.06 -20.57
CA LEU A 909 -19.23 -41.60 -20.60
C LEU A 909 -20.66 -41.20 -20.23
N GLN A 910 -21.66 -42.01 -20.61
CA GLN A 910 -23.03 -41.80 -20.17
C GLN A 910 -23.16 -41.98 -18.65
N LYS A 911 -22.58 -43.05 -18.11
CA LYS A 911 -22.53 -43.27 -16.65
C LYS A 911 -21.83 -42.12 -15.92
N ALA A 912 -20.72 -41.61 -16.47
CA ALA A 912 -20.00 -40.48 -15.90
C ALA A 912 -20.83 -39.20 -15.92
N GLN A 913 -21.54 -38.93 -17.02
CA GLN A 913 -22.43 -37.78 -17.17
C GLN A 913 -23.64 -37.84 -16.22
N ASP A 914 -24.16 -39.04 -15.95
CA ASP A 914 -25.28 -39.23 -15.02
C ASP A 914 -24.82 -39.11 -13.55
N LEU A 915 -23.60 -39.56 -13.22
CA LEU A 915 -23.05 -39.53 -11.86
C LEU A 915 -22.48 -38.14 -11.48
N ASP A 916 -21.81 -37.49 -12.42
CA ASP A 916 -21.07 -36.24 -12.22
C ASP A 916 -21.27 -35.30 -13.43
N PRO A 917 -22.48 -34.73 -13.58
CA PRO A 917 -22.82 -33.87 -14.73
C PRO A 917 -21.98 -32.58 -14.78
N ASP A 918 -21.56 -32.08 -13.62
CA ASP A 918 -20.74 -30.87 -13.46
C ASP A 918 -19.23 -31.15 -13.65
N ASN A 919 -18.85 -32.41 -13.91
CA ASN A 919 -17.46 -32.85 -14.09
C ASN A 919 -16.53 -32.48 -12.91
N ARG A 920 -17.05 -32.55 -11.68
CA ARG A 920 -16.28 -32.30 -10.45
C ARG A 920 -15.20 -33.35 -10.20
N LEU A 921 -15.36 -34.57 -10.72
CA LEU A 921 -14.41 -35.68 -10.65
C LEU A 921 -13.38 -35.66 -11.79
N LEU A 922 -13.50 -34.72 -12.74
CA LEU A 922 -12.53 -34.52 -13.84
C LEU A 922 -12.39 -35.73 -14.77
N TRP A 923 -13.48 -36.45 -15.01
CA TRP A 923 -13.53 -37.58 -15.95
C TRP A 923 -13.46 -37.15 -17.42
N ARG A 924 -13.59 -35.86 -17.70
CA ARG A 924 -13.34 -35.20 -18.98
C ARG A 924 -12.72 -33.82 -18.78
N GLN A 925 -12.36 -33.12 -19.86
CA GLN A 925 -12.02 -31.69 -19.77
C GLN A 925 -13.31 -30.84 -19.71
N ASN A 926 -13.21 -29.65 -19.11
CA ASN A 926 -14.32 -28.70 -19.06
C ASN A 926 -14.41 -27.90 -20.36
N LEU A 927 -15.62 -27.81 -20.91
CA LEU A 927 -15.94 -26.83 -21.96
C LEU A 927 -15.99 -25.44 -21.31
N ARG A 928 -15.02 -24.59 -21.63
CA ARG A 928 -14.88 -23.26 -21.00
C ARG A 928 -15.23 -22.17 -21.97
N ARG A 929 -15.89 -21.12 -21.51
CA ARG A 929 -16.00 -19.91 -22.31
C ARG A 929 -14.68 -19.15 -22.30
N MET A 930 -14.33 -18.55 -23.43
CA MET A 930 -13.20 -17.64 -23.51
C MET A 930 -13.47 -16.35 -22.75
N GLU A 931 -12.44 -15.85 -22.08
CA GLU A 931 -12.45 -14.53 -21.47
C GLU A 931 -12.57 -13.43 -22.53
N ALA A 932 -13.14 -12.28 -22.15
CA ALA A 932 -13.34 -11.11 -22.99
C ALA A 932 -12.12 -10.72 -23.84
N GLU A 933 -10.94 -10.68 -23.22
CA GLU A 933 -9.69 -10.30 -23.89
C GLU A 933 -9.30 -11.31 -24.97
N ILE A 934 -9.51 -12.62 -24.72
CA ILE A 934 -9.22 -13.66 -25.71
C ILE A 934 -10.18 -13.51 -26.89
N ILE A 935 -11.46 -13.25 -26.65
CA ILE A 935 -12.45 -13.09 -27.73
C ILE A 935 -12.07 -11.89 -28.62
N ARG A 936 -11.85 -10.71 -28.02
CA ARG A 936 -11.46 -9.51 -28.79
C ARG A 936 -10.14 -9.71 -29.53
N ASP A 937 -9.10 -10.18 -28.82
CA ASP A 937 -7.77 -10.34 -29.41
C ASP A 937 -7.75 -11.43 -30.50
N SER A 938 -8.57 -12.48 -30.37
CA SER A 938 -8.72 -13.52 -31.41
C SER A 938 -9.38 -12.97 -32.67
N VAL A 939 -10.38 -12.10 -32.53
CA VAL A 939 -11.01 -11.42 -33.69
C VAL A 939 -9.97 -10.56 -34.42
N LEU A 940 -9.18 -9.76 -33.70
CA LEU A 940 -8.11 -8.93 -34.27
C LEU A 940 -6.99 -9.76 -34.92
N PHE A 941 -6.61 -10.87 -34.29
CA PHE A 941 -5.58 -11.75 -34.81
C PHE A 941 -6.03 -12.45 -36.10
N ALA A 942 -7.27 -12.99 -36.09
CA ALA A 942 -7.85 -13.64 -37.26
C ALA A 942 -7.99 -12.67 -38.43
N SER A 943 -8.50 -11.46 -38.19
CA SER A 943 -8.66 -10.43 -39.23
C SER A 943 -7.34 -9.85 -39.74
N GLY A 944 -6.24 -10.04 -39.01
CA GLY A 944 -4.91 -9.54 -39.38
C GLY A 944 -4.69 -8.07 -39.02
N THR A 945 -5.51 -7.50 -38.14
CA THR A 945 -5.45 -6.08 -37.74
C THR A 945 -4.77 -5.87 -36.38
N LEU A 946 -4.48 -6.96 -35.64
CA LEU A 946 -3.82 -6.89 -34.35
C LEU A 946 -2.42 -6.27 -34.47
N ASN A 947 -2.19 -5.17 -33.74
CA ASN A 947 -0.86 -4.59 -33.54
C ASN A 947 -0.12 -5.38 -32.44
N PRO A 948 1.01 -6.05 -32.75
CA PRO A 948 1.75 -6.87 -31.80
C PRO A 948 2.68 -6.08 -30.86
N ARG A 949 2.61 -4.74 -30.86
CA ARG A 949 3.43 -3.88 -30.01
C ARG A 949 3.11 -4.09 -28.52
N MET A 950 4.14 -4.50 -27.80
CA MET A 950 4.10 -4.76 -26.36
C MET A 950 4.58 -3.56 -25.53
N GLY A 951 4.10 -3.48 -24.29
CA GLY A 951 4.53 -2.51 -23.29
C GLY A 951 4.27 -1.04 -23.63
N GLY A 952 4.72 -0.14 -22.76
CA GLY A 952 4.53 1.30 -22.93
C GLY A 952 3.15 1.78 -22.49
N LYS A 953 2.88 3.08 -22.62
CA LYS A 953 1.59 3.66 -22.24
C LYS A 953 0.42 2.94 -22.92
N PHE A 954 -0.69 2.84 -22.20
CA PHE A 954 -1.94 2.29 -22.73
C PHE A 954 -2.48 3.12 -23.90
N ASP A 955 -3.33 2.51 -24.73
CA ASP A 955 -4.12 3.20 -25.74
C ASP A 955 -5.40 3.75 -25.09
N ASN A 956 -5.79 4.98 -25.45
CA ASN A 956 -6.93 5.63 -24.83
C ASN A 956 -8.26 5.02 -25.26
N ILE A 957 -9.26 5.23 -24.41
CA ILE A 957 -10.65 4.92 -24.68
C ILE A 957 -11.49 6.20 -24.63
N VAL A 958 -12.55 6.24 -25.42
CA VAL A 958 -13.48 7.36 -25.54
C VAL A 958 -14.90 6.89 -25.32
N ASN A 959 -15.73 7.79 -24.82
CA ASN A 959 -17.17 7.56 -24.77
C ASN A 959 -17.83 8.11 -26.00
N LEU A 960 -18.70 7.29 -26.59
CA LEU A 960 -19.57 7.71 -27.65
C LEU A 960 -20.87 8.31 -27.08
N PRO A 961 -21.56 9.19 -27.82
CA PRO A 961 -22.85 9.76 -27.40
C PRO A 961 -23.95 8.73 -27.11
N ASN A 962 -23.81 7.51 -27.63
CA ASN A 962 -24.72 6.39 -27.39
C ASN A 962 -24.43 5.63 -26.08
N GLY A 963 -23.46 6.07 -25.28
CA GLY A 963 -23.08 5.46 -24.00
C GLY A 963 -22.05 4.33 -24.10
N MET A 964 -21.61 3.96 -25.30
CA MET A 964 -20.54 2.97 -25.46
C MET A 964 -19.17 3.57 -25.08
N VAL A 965 -18.36 2.76 -24.41
CA VAL A 965 -16.94 3.02 -24.17
C VAL A 965 -16.16 2.22 -25.20
N VAL A 966 -15.39 2.89 -26.04
CA VAL A 966 -14.67 2.28 -27.16
C VAL A 966 -13.25 2.80 -27.24
N GLU A 967 -12.43 2.17 -28.07
CA GLU A 967 -11.07 2.63 -28.32
C GLU A 967 -11.09 3.98 -29.09
N GLU A 968 -10.10 4.84 -28.85
CA GLU A 968 -9.97 6.08 -29.61
C GLU A 968 -9.83 5.77 -31.12
N GLY A 969 -10.65 6.43 -31.95
CA GLY A 969 -10.70 6.16 -33.39
C GLY A 969 -11.66 5.04 -33.83
N TYR A 970 -12.45 4.45 -32.92
CA TYR A 970 -13.39 3.36 -33.22
C TYR A 970 -14.37 3.63 -34.39
N ASP A 971 -14.93 4.83 -34.48
CA ASP A 971 -15.88 5.21 -35.56
C ASP A 971 -15.19 5.78 -36.82
N GLN A 972 -13.88 6.04 -36.75
CA GLN A 972 -13.10 6.64 -37.83
C GLN A 972 -11.82 5.84 -38.06
N VAL A 973 -11.99 4.57 -38.44
CA VAL A 973 -10.86 3.67 -38.71
C VAL A 973 -10.09 4.17 -39.94
N THR A 974 -8.86 4.63 -39.72
CA THR A 974 -7.91 5.04 -40.75
C THR A 974 -6.77 4.02 -40.84
N GLU A 975 -5.85 4.21 -41.80
CA GLU A 975 -4.62 3.41 -41.87
C GLU A 975 -3.72 3.58 -40.64
N GLU A 976 -3.89 4.66 -39.87
CA GLU A 976 -3.14 4.93 -38.63
C GLU A 976 -3.78 4.29 -37.40
N THR A 977 -5.01 3.76 -37.50
CA THR A 977 -5.70 3.12 -36.37
C THR A 977 -5.01 1.81 -36.01
N THR A 978 -4.38 1.76 -34.83
CA THR A 978 -3.72 0.56 -34.33
C THR A 978 -4.55 -0.18 -33.30
N TRP A 979 -4.80 -1.47 -33.53
CA TRP A 979 -5.55 -2.33 -32.60
C TRP A 979 -4.60 -3.15 -31.73
N ARG A 980 -4.15 -2.62 -30.60
CA ARG A 980 -3.31 -3.41 -29.66
C ARG A 980 -4.15 -4.44 -28.90
N ARG A 981 -3.44 -5.40 -28.29
CA ARG A 981 -4.06 -6.38 -27.38
C ARG A 981 -4.81 -5.69 -26.25
N SER A 982 -5.89 -6.31 -25.78
CA SER A 982 -6.76 -5.76 -24.74
C SER A 982 -6.04 -5.41 -23.43
N VAL A 983 -4.91 -6.04 -23.13
CA VAL A 983 -4.07 -5.71 -21.95
C VAL A 983 -3.44 -4.32 -22.01
N TYR A 984 -3.35 -3.72 -23.20
CA TYR A 984 -2.78 -2.39 -23.40
C TYR A 984 -3.82 -1.29 -23.60
N LEU A 985 -5.10 -1.60 -23.51
CA LEU A 985 -6.13 -0.55 -23.46
C LEU A 985 -6.13 0.10 -22.07
N LEU A 986 -6.50 1.38 -22.00
CA LEU A 986 -6.64 2.11 -20.75
C LEU A 986 -7.58 1.33 -19.81
N ASN A 987 -7.04 0.81 -18.72
CA ASN A 987 -7.76 -0.03 -17.78
C ASN A 987 -8.34 0.81 -16.64
N ARG A 988 -9.66 1.00 -16.69
CA ARG A 988 -10.43 1.81 -15.73
C ARG A 988 -11.19 0.92 -14.77
N ARG A 989 -11.50 1.42 -13.56
CA ARG A 989 -12.23 0.63 -12.55
C ARG A 989 -13.68 0.37 -12.97
N ASN A 990 -14.37 1.42 -13.44
CA ASN A 990 -15.80 1.36 -13.81
C ASN A 990 -16.06 1.47 -15.33
N TYR A 991 -15.22 2.19 -16.08
CA TYR A 991 -15.46 2.52 -17.49
C TYR A 991 -14.48 1.80 -18.42
N HIS A 992 -14.53 0.49 -18.48
CA HIS A 992 -13.73 -0.30 -19.43
C HIS A 992 -14.44 -0.42 -20.79
N PRO A 993 -13.74 -0.80 -21.88
CA PRO A 993 -14.35 -0.96 -23.19
C PRO A 993 -15.61 -1.84 -23.17
N THR A 994 -16.69 -1.38 -23.82
CA THR A 994 -18.00 -2.05 -23.80
C THR A 994 -17.92 -3.49 -24.30
N VAL A 995 -17.06 -3.78 -25.29
CA VAL A 995 -16.83 -5.18 -25.73
C VAL A 995 -16.34 -6.06 -24.59
N LEU A 996 -15.42 -5.56 -23.76
CA LEU A 996 -14.88 -6.33 -22.66
C LEU A 996 -15.92 -6.53 -21.55
N GLN A 997 -16.74 -5.49 -21.30
CA GLN A 997 -17.84 -5.55 -20.34
C GLN A 997 -18.90 -6.58 -20.72
N VAL A 998 -19.30 -6.63 -22.00
CA VAL A 998 -20.31 -7.56 -22.50
C VAL A 998 -19.89 -9.01 -22.29
N PHE A 999 -18.59 -9.30 -22.35
CA PHE A 999 -18.00 -10.63 -22.14
C PHE A 999 -17.41 -10.82 -20.73
N ASP A 1000 -18.05 -10.20 -19.73
CA ASP A 1000 -17.80 -10.45 -18.31
C ASP A 1000 -16.39 -10.04 -17.81
N GLN A 1001 -15.76 -9.03 -18.41
CA GLN A 1001 -14.57 -8.42 -17.79
C GLN A 1001 -14.95 -7.86 -16.41
N PRO A 1002 -14.20 -8.18 -15.34
CA PRO A 1002 -14.57 -7.76 -13.99
C PRO A 1002 -14.47 -6.25 -13.82
N LEU A 1003 -15.41 -5.67 -13.07
CA LEU A 1003 -15.27 -4.31 -12.53
C LEU A 1003 -14.21 -4.33 -11.43
N LEU A 1004 -13.15 -3.54 -11.58
CA LEU A 1004 -12.01 -3.51 -10.66
C LEU A 1004 -12.22 -2.47 -9.53
N ILE A 1005 -13.46 -2.43 -9.03
CA ILE A 1005 -13.86 -1.75 -7.79
C ILE A 1005 -13.18 -2.47 -6.60
N GLU A 1006 -13.10 -3.79 -6.69
CA GLU A 1006 -12.40 -4.68 -5.77
C GLU A 1006 -11.52 -5.67 -6.56
N ALA A 1007 -10.66 -6.40 -5.86
CA ALA A 1007 -9.81 -7.42 -6.47
C ALA A 1007 -10.63 -8.62 -6.94
N CYS A 1008 -10.45 -9.07 -8.18
CA CYS A 1008 -11.20 -10.19 -8.76
C CYS A 1008 -10.38 -11.48 -8.66
N GLN A 1009 -10.77 -12.38 -7.75
CA GLN A 1009 -10.12 -13.69 -7.60
C GLN A 1009 -10.72 -14.79 -8.49
N GLN A 1010 -11.95 -14.58 -8.96
CA GLN A 1010 -12.68 -15.49 -9.83
C GLN A 1010 -13.62 -14.65 -10.71
N ARG A 1011 -13.54 -14.87 -12.02
CA ARG A 1011 -14.41 -14.20 -13.00
C ARG A 1011 -15.72 -14.96 -13.13
N ASP A 1012 -16.80 -14.21 -13.33
CA ASP A 1012 -18.07 -14.77 -13.78
C ASP A 1012 -17.98 -15.15 -15.27
N SER A 1013 -18.82 -16.09 -15.69
CA SER A 1013 -18.98 -16.47 -17.10
C SER A 1013 -20.46 -16.66 -17.40
N SER A 1014 -21.08 -15.67 -18.06
CA SER A 1014 -22.55 -15.55 -18.15
C SER A 1014 -23.09 -15.75 -19.56
N ALA A 1015 -23.90 -16.78 -19.84
CA ALA A 1015 -24.51 -16.96 -21.17
C ALA A 1015 -25.68 -15.99 -21.39
N SER A 1016 -25.40 -14.80 -21.95
CA SER A 1016 -26.43 -13.76 -22.16
C SER A 1016 -26.76 -13.53 -23.64
N VAL A 1017 -28.01 -13.18 -23.91
CA VAL A 1017 -28.46 -12.80 -25.27
C VAL A 1017 -27.71 -11.56 -25.78
N SER A 1018 -27.34 -10.64 -24.88
CA SER A 1018 -26.58 -9.43 -25.21
C SER A 1018 -25.23 -9.73 -25.86
N GLN A 1019 -24.54 -10.80 -25.42
CA GLN A 1019 -23.28 -11.24 -26.03
C GLN A 1019 -23.49 -11.68 -27.49
N SER A 1020 -24.49 -12.52 -27.74
CA SER A 1020 -24.82 -12.98 -29.10
C SER A 1020 -25.25 -11.81 -29.99
N LEU A 1021 -26.10 -10.90 -29.49
CA LEU A 1021 -26.52 -9.71 -30.23
C LEU A 1021 -25.34 -8.79 -30.55
N TRP A 1022 -24.37 -8.67 -29.65
CA TRP A 1022 -23.18 -7.86 -29.89
C TRP A 1022 -22.31 -8.46 -31.00
N MET A 1023 -22.10 -9.78 -31.03
CA MET A 1023 -21.35 -10.46 -32.11
C MET A 1023 -22.01 -10.26 -33.49
N LEU A 1024 -23.34 -10.24 -33.52
CA LEU A 1024 -24.13 -10.07 -34.75
C LEU A 1024 -24.22 -8.63 -35.25
N ASN A 1025 -24.09 -7.62 -34.38
CA ASN A 1025 -24.46 -6.24 -34.72
C ASN A 1025 -23.38 -5.19 -34.48
N SER A 1026 -22.29 -5.50 -33.76
CA SER A 1026 -21.31 -4.46 -33.40
C SER A 1026 -20.56 -3.91 -34.63
N ALA A 1027 -20.28 -2.61 -34.61
CA ALA A 1027 -19.46 -1.97 -35.65
C ALA A 1027 -18.06 -2.58 -35.70
N PHE A 1028 -17.48 -2.90 -34.54
CA PHE A 1028 -16.21 -3.61 -34.41
C PHE A 1028 -16.21 -4.94 -35.18
N LEU A 1029 -17.15 -5.86 -34.92
CA LEU A 1029 -17.19 -7.14 -35.64
C LEU A 1029 -17.38 -6.94 -37.13
N ASN A 1030 -18.23 -6.00 -37.55
CA ASN A 1030 -18.38 -5.69 -38.97
C ASN A 1030 -17.07 -5.22 -39.61
N HIS A 1031 -16.29 -4.35 -38.94
CA HIS A 1031 -15.00 -3.89 -39.46
C HIS A 1031 -13.99 -5.03 -39.57
N GLN A 1032 -13.90 -5.86 -38.52
CA GLN A 1032 -12.96 -6.98 -38.48
C GLN A 1032 -13.36 -8.10 -39.45
N ALA A 1033 -14.65 -8.35 -39.66
CA ALA A 1033 -15.14 -9.29 -40.65
C ALA A 1033 -14.83 -8.84 -42.09
N ASN A 1034 -14.91 -7.54 -42.39
CA ASN A 1034 -14.49 -6.99 -43.66
C ASN A 1034 -12.97 -7.10 -43.87
N ALA A 1035 -12.17 -6.88 -42.82
CA ALA A 1035 -10.72 -7.05 -42.87
C ALA A 1035 -10.34 -8.53 -43.10
N LEU A 1036 -10.99 -9.46 -42.39
CA LEU A 1036 -10.79 -10.89 -42.58
C LEU A 1036 -11.16 -11.35 -43.99
N ALA A 1037 -12.30 -10.88 -44.53
CA ALA A 1037 -12.70 -11.19 -45.91
C ALA A 1037 -11.64 -10.75 -46.94
N ARG A 1038 -11.10 -9.53 -46.79
CA ARG A 1038 -10.00 -9.07 -47.67
C ARG A 1038 -8.75 -9.93 -47.51
N ARG A 1039 -8.38 -10.27 -46.27
CA ARG A 1039 -7.22 -11.12 -45.97
C ARG A 1039 -7.32 -12.48 -46.68
N VAL A 1040 -8.43 -13.20 -46.51
CA VAL A 1040 -8.58 -14.52 -47.15
C VAL A 1040 -8.66 -14.46 -48.67
N MET A 1041 -9.21 -13.38 -49.24
CA MET A 1041 -9.21 -13.17 -50.70
C MET A 1041 -7.81 -12.93 -51.26
N VAL A 1042 -6.93 -12.28 -50.49
CA VAL A 1042 -5.52 -12.10 -50.85
C VAL A 1042 -4.76 -13.43 -50.75
N ASP A 1043 -5.00 -14.20 -49.69
CA ASP A 1043 -4.32 -15.48 -49.45
C ASP A 1043 -4.75 -16.58 -50.44
N ALA A 1044 -6.00 -16.52 -50.92
CA ALA A 1044 -6.55 -17.46 -51.91
C ALA A 1044 -7.32 -16.72 -53.03
N PRO A 1045 -6.62 -16.09 -53.99
CA PRO A 1045 -7.26 -15.32 -55.06
C PRO A 1045 -8.11 -16.21 -55.97
N ASN A 1046 -9.38 -15.84 -56.16
CA ASN A 1046 -10.33 -16.52 -57.06
C ASN A 1046 -10.60 -18.01 -56.76
N ASP A 1047 -10.33 -18.48 -55.54
CA ASP A 1047 -10.62 -19.86 -55.11
C ASP A 1047 -11.51 -19.85 -53.86
N LEU A 1048 -12.83 -19.91 -54.06
CA LEU A 1048 -13.80 -19.78 -52.98
C LEU A 1048 -13.74 -20.92 -51.94
N PRO A 1049 -13.63 -22.22 -52.32
CA PRO A 1049 -13.40 -23.30 -51.36
C PRO A 1049 -12.13 -23.07 -50.51
N GLN A 1050 -11.03 -22.65 -51.13
CA GLN A 1050 -9.80 -22.39 -50.40
C GLN A 1050 -9.91 -21.13 -49.51
N GLN A 1051 -10.63 -20.09 -49.93
CA GLN A 1051 -10.94 -18.93 -49.09
C GLN A 1051 -11.71 -19.33 -47.83
N PHE A 1052 -12.70 -20.23 -47.94
CA PHE A 1052 -13.42 -20.75 -46.77
C PHE A 1052 -12.52 -21.61 -45.88
N ASN A 1053 -11.65 -22.43 -46.46
CA ASN A 1053 -10.69 -23.19 -45.67
C ASN A 1053 -9.74 -22.27 -44.88
N GLN A 1054 -9.21 -21.20 -45.51
CA GLN A 1054 -8.40 -20.19 -44.81
C GLN A 1054 -9.18 -19.47 -43.71
N LEU A 1055 -10.46 -19.14 -43.97
CA LEU A 1055 -11.34 -18.55 -42.97
C LEU A 1055 -11.44 -19.44 -41.71
N PHE A 1056 -11.66 -20.75 -41.89
CA PHE A 1056 -11.74 -21.70 -40.78
C PHE A 1056 -10.40 -21.88 -40.06
N LEU A 1057 -9.28 -21.92 -40.78
CA LEU A 1057 -7.95 -22.00 -40.18
C LEU A 1057 -7.64 -20.77 -39.32
N TYR A 1058 -7.96 -19.55 -39.80
CA TYR A 1058 -7.72 -18.32 -39.05
C TYR A 1058 -8.59 -18.15 -37.81
N THR A 1059 -9.79 -18.73 -37.80
CA THR A 1059 -10.79 -18.49 -36.74
C THR A 1059 -10.95 -19.68 -35.80
N LEU A 1060 -11.15 -20.86 -36.35
CA LEU A 1060 -11.46 -22.09 -35.61
C LEU A 1060 -10.24 -23.00 -35.44
N GLY A 1061 -9.13 -22.72 -36.15
CA GLY A 1061 -7.88 -23.47 -36.00
C GLY A 1061 -7.91 -24.90 -36.56
N ARG A 1062 -8.84 -25.17 -37.48
CA ARG A 1062 -9.01 -26.45 -38.17
C ARG A 1062 -9.40 -26.24 -39.62
N SER A 1063 -9.27 -27.29 -40.44
CA SER A 1063 -9.81 -27.29 -41.80
C SER A 1063 -11.34 -27.32 -41.80
N ILE A 1064 -11.91 -26.72 -42.84
CA ILE A 1064 -13.35 -26.76 -43.11
C ILE A 1064 -13.74 -28.15 -43.64
N THR A 1065 -14.94 -28.63 -43.28
CA THR A 1065 -15.49 -29.89 -43.80
C THR A 1065 -16.27 -29.70 -45.11
N ASP A 1066 -16.51 -30.79 -45.85
CA ASP A 1066 -17.26 -30.75 -47.12
C ASP A 1066 -18.70 -30.23 -46.94
N GLU A 1067 -19.34 -30.51 -45.80
CA GLU A 1067 -20.68 -30.03 -45.48
C GLU A 1067 -20.69 -28.53 -45.16
N GLU A 1068 -19.68 -28.06 -44.43
CA GLU A 1068 -19.49 -26.64 -44.14
C GLU A 1068 -19.16 -25.86 -45.41
N ILE A 1069 -18.33 -26.39 -46.33
CA ILE A 1069 -18.07 -25.78 -47.64
C ILE A 1069 -19.39 -25.56 -48.38
N LYS A 1070 -20.23 -26.59 -48.49
CA LYS A 1070 -21.54 -26.49 -49.18
C LYS A 1070 -22.43 -25.42 -48.55
N SER A 1071 -22.46 -25.37 -47.21
CA SER A 1071 -23.25 -24.40 -46.46
C SER A 1071 -22.75 -22.97 -46.66
N CYS A 1072 -21.43 -22.76 -46.56
CA CYS A 1072 -20.78 -21.47 -46.82
C CYS A 1072 -20.97 -21.00 -48.26
N THR A 1073 -20.82 -21.89 -49.26
CA THR A 1073 -21.05 -21.55 -50.67
C THR A 1073 -22.49 -21.11 -50.92
N SER A 1074 -23.47 -21.82 -50.34
CA SER A 1074 -24.89 -21.48 -50.47
C SER A 1074 -25.18 -20.10 -49.88
N ALA A 1075 -24.73 -19.84 -48.65
CA ALA A 1075 -24.91 -18.55 -47.98
C ALA A 1075 -24.18 -17.40 -48.71
N PHE A 1076 -22.97 -17.64 -49.20
CA PHE A 1076 -22.19 -16.66 -49.96
C PHE A 1076 -22.93 -16.26 -51.25
N ASN A 1077 -23.43 -17.22 -52.02
CA ASN A 1077 -24.17 -16.94 -53.25
C ASN A 1077 -25.46 -16.15 -52.99
N GLN A 1078 -26.18 -16.46 -51.90
CA GLN A 1078 -27.36 -15.69 -51.50
C GLN A 1078 -27.02 -14.23 -51.18
N HIS A 1079 -25.96 -13.99 -50.40
CA HIS A 1079 -25.52 -12.63 -50.09
C HIS A 1079 -24.99 -11.89 -51.32
N LEU A 1080 -24.20 -12.56 -52.17
CA LEU A 1080 -23.68 -11.99 -53.41
C LEU A 1080 -24.82 -11.52 -54.32
N ALA A 1081 -25.82 -12.38 -54.54
CA ALA A 1081 -27.00 -12.03 -55.34
C ALA A 1081 -27.78 -10.85 -54.74
N ALA A 1082 -27.93 -10.79 -53.42
CA ALA A 1082 -28.62 -9.68 -52.75
C ALA A 1082 -27.87 -8.35 -52.90
N TYR A 1083 -26.53 -8.35 -52.85
CA TYR A 1083 -25.72 -7.14 -53.05
C TYR A 1083 -25.75 -6.68 -54.52
N GLN A 1084 -25.60 -7.60 -55.47
CA GLN A 1084 -25.68 -7.31 -56.90
C GLN A 1084 -27.08 -6.83 -57.33
N LEU A 1085 -28.14 -7.33 -56.70
CA LEU A 1085 -29.51 -6.84 -56.94
C LEU A 1085 -29.67 -5.38 -56.50
N LYS A 1086 -29.02 -5.00 -55.40
CA LYS A 1086 -29.10 -3.65 -54.85
C LYS A 1086 -28.26 -2.66 -55.66
N ASP A 1087 -27.09 -3.09 -56.12
CA ASP A 1087 -26.18 -2.31 -56.97
C ASP A 1087 -25.39 -3.25 -57.90
N PRO A 1088 -25.80 -3.38 -59.18
CA PRO A 1088 -25.17 -4.30 -60.12
C PRO A 1088 -23.71 -3.98 -60.45
N GLU A 1089 -23.26 -2.73 -60.25
CA GLU A 1089 -21.89 -2.28 -60.53
C GLU A 1089 -20.99 -2.31 -59.29
N ASP A 1090 -21.49 -2.80 -58.14
CA ASP A 1090 -20.73 -2.87 -56.90
C ASP A 1090 -19.63 -3.94 -56.96
N MET A 1091 -18.42 -3.50 -57.35
CA MET A 1091 -17.21 -4.33 -57.39
C MET A 1091 -16.81 -4.91 -56.01
N SER A 1092 -17.41 -4.42 -54.91
CA SER A 1092 -17.17 -4.93 -53.56
C SER A 1092 -18.19 -5.99 -53.10
N ALA A 1093 -19.19 -6.34 -53.93
CA ALA A 1093 -20.26 -7.28 -53.57
C ALA A 1093 -19.72 -8.65 -53.09
N SER A 1094 -18.69 -9.19 -53.75
CA SER A 1094 -18.03 -10.43 -53.34
C SER A 1094 -17.36 -10.31 -51.97
N THR A 1095 -16.62 -9.23 -51.73
CA THR A 1095 -15.98 -8.96 -50.44
C THR A 1095 -17.02 -8.80 -49.33
N LYS A 1096 -18.13 -8.11 -49.61
CA LYS A 1096 -19.24 -7.94 -48.66
C LYS A 1096 -19.93 -9.27 -48.34
N ALA A 1097 -20.14 -10.13 -49.33
CA ALA A 1097 -20.70 -11.47 -49.12
C ALA A 1097 -19.79 -12.33 -48.22
N LEU A 1098 -18.49 -12.33 -48.49
CA LEU A 1098 -17.51 -13.06 -47.67
C LEU A 1098 -17.37 -12.48 -46.26
N ALA A 1099 -17.50 -11.16 -46.10
CA ALA A 1099 -17.54 -10.51 -44.79
C ALA A 1099 -18.74 -10.98 -43.96
N ARG A 1100 -19.90 -11.24 -44.57
CA ARG A 1100 -21.06 -11.80 -43.85
C ARG A 1100 -20.80 -13.22 -43.35
N ILE A 1101 -20.16 -14.07 -44.17
CA ILE A 1101 -19.76 -15.41 -43.72
C ILE A 1101 -18.75 -15.29 -42.57
N SER A 1102 -17.75 -14.41 -42.70
CA SER A 1102 -16.74 -14.17 -41.66
C SER A 1102 -17.37 -13.76 -40.32
N GLN A 1103 -18.37 -12.87 -40.37
CA GLN A 1103 -19.12 -12.43 -39.20
C GLN A 1103 -19.88 -13.57 -38.51
N VAL A 1104 -20.50 -14.47 -39.29
CA VAL A 1104 -21.21 -15.64 -38.75
C VAL A 1104 -20.22 -16.58 -38.05
N ILE A 1105 -19.04 -16.84 -38.64
CA ILE A 1105 -18.03 -17.71 -38.03
C ILE A 1105 -17.55 -17.16 -36.68
N PHE A 1106 -17.29 -15.86 -36.58
CA PHE A 1106 -16.98 -15.22 -35.29
C PHE A 1106 -18.09 -15.41 -34.24
N SER A 1107 -19.35 -15.52 -34.68
CA SER A 1107 -20.51 -15.66 -33.80
C SER A 1107 -20.81 -17.11 -33.39
N THR A 1108 -20.00 -18.09 -33.82
CA THR A 1108 -20.21 -19.51 -33.50
C THR A 1108 -19.76 -19.85 -32.07
N ASN A 1109 -20.41 -20.85 -31.47
CA ASN A 1109 -19.96 -21.41 -30.20
C ASN A 1109 -18.52 -21.95 -30.28
N GLU A 1110 -18.14 -22.54 -31.40
CA GLU A 1110 -16.78 -23.05 -31.59
C GLU A 1110 -15.73 -21.92 -31.51
N PHE A 1111 -16.06 -20.72 -31.98
CA PHE A 1111 -15.18 -19.57 -31.85
C PHE A 1111 -15.03 -19.09 -30.40
N ILE A 1112 -16.13 -18.94 -29.66
CA ILE A 1112 -16.14 -18.32 -28.31
C ILE A 1112 -15.92 -19.31 -27.15
N TYR A 1113 -15.96 -20.62 -27.39
CA TYR A 1113 -15.67 -21.65 -26.39
C TYR A 1113 -14.34 -22.35 -26.66
N LEU A 1114 -13.74 -22.79 -25.57
CA LEU A 1114 -12.53 -23.59 -25.50
C LEU A 1114 -12.93 -25.00 -25.07
N GLN A 1115 -12.83 -25.94 -26.00
CA GLN A 1115 -12.95 -27.36 -25.72
C GLN A 1115 -11.73 -27.87 -25.00
#